data_AF-A0A7X3VT44-F1
#
_entry.id   AF-A0A7X3VT44-F1
#
_cell.length_a   1.000
_cell.length_b   1.000
_cell.length_c   1.000
_cell.angle_alpha   90.00
_cell.angle_beta   90.00
_cell.angle_gamma   90.00
#
_symmetry.space_group_name_H-M   'P 1'
#
loop_
_entity.id
_entity.type
_entity.pdbx_description
1 polymer ?
#
loop_
_entity_poly.entity_id
_entity_poly.type
_entity_poly.pdbx_seq_one_letter_code
_entity_poly.pdbx_strand_id
1 'polypeptide(L)'
;MLIDAVVDSQKGVVGALNERDLTSAVEEFISLNERRQQSYFLAGFRDALLDRPFDADMRADTERRARWYWTGAIQGLARTKSWARMVELYDATDTVRALGDGRGPASRMAGEHMAKALWRIGRTSDLHLFVGVRLARTPAVFQLLLDAGTESLRSHVPGVARTLFELLLAAGDSFKDDDPLIEHLPTVRRRMAHCLRLLGEHRGAETLLRSLLLDEGEPAIHTMVHADLGLLQGRFALLDEVRIPSEESERRDLVDRLKAGEDHYRNAVASPDATYASHGHYCLGVLSLADEKLGDHRFRIADTHFEKAHAEICGNREYPKSLLAHIDLYMGIAKSQLLDAAEIRHAARLIVSGLEGAEIPRPFVAPLVASLACSEESIEMVTGPLLESDSDEVLNALADSEILETHPSVAERLHRRARRQNRRPLLAAEDLRGALRGYLGVGNVEAAREILDELERRAFEGSGVSEFLEILSEQDRYGPAWDQEDAAFASVRCLEAMGEFSKALAILRRLFHKYISRSEFLNALDVLEQIEAYGLGEDDYVDLKQRYEALKPVEDSLGRGLGAPVKVLVVGGNETQERSAGQVTAKLADRDPQVTPDFVHTGWGSNWNKFLGEIEARVANCDAVVVMRFIRTQLGRHVRAICREGDVPWRTCGSGGQGGQVEAVLTVAGVARGMR
;
A
#
# COMPACT_ATOMS: atom_id res chain seq x y z
N MET A 1 -35.53 -51.84 14.61
CA MET A 1 -36.51 -51.94 15.72
C MET A 1 -35.97 -51.35 17.02
N LEU A 2 -35.01 -51.97 17.73
CA LEU A 2 -34.51 -51.38 19.00
C LEU A 2 -33.67 -50.10 18.82
N ILE A 3 -32.86 -49.99 17.76
CA ILE A 3 -32.15 -48.74 17.43
C ILE A 3 -33.16 -47.60 17.18
N ASP A 4 -34.22 -47.89 16.41
CA ASP A 4 -35.27 -46.92 16.12
C ASP A 4 -36.01 -46.52 17.39
N ALA A 5 -36.31 -47.47 18.29
CA ALA A 5 -36.90 -47.17 19.59
C ALA A 5 -36.02 -46.25 20.43
N VAL A 6 -34.70 -46.43 20.45
CA VAL A 6 -33.77 -45.49 21.13
C VAL A 6 -33.85 -44.10 20.50
N VAL A 7 -33.84 -44.02 19.17
CA VAL A 7 -33.91 -42.74 18.44
C VAL A 7 -35.25 -42.03 18.66
N ASP A 8 -36.36 -42.75 18.60
CA ASP A 8 -37.72 -42.22 18.77
C ASP A 8 -37.94 -41.73 20.21
N SER A 9 -37.39 -42.45 21.19
CA SER A 9 -37.41 -42.04 22.60
C SER A 9 -36.59 -40.76 22.81
N GLN A 10 -35.40 -40.65 22.22
CA GLN A 10 -34.57 -39.44 22.28
C GLN A 10 -35.25 -38.24 21.63
N LYS A 11 -35.99 -38.45 20.53
CA LYS A 11 -36.74 -37.41 19.83
C LYS A 11 -38.08 -37.05 20.47
N GLY A 12 -38.51 -37.77 21.51
CA GLY A 12 -39.81 -37.56 22.15
C GLY A 12 -40.99 -37.86 21.22
N VAL A 13 -40.86 -38.84 20.32
CA VAL A 13 -41.93 -39.24 19.41
C VAL A 13 -43.12 -39.78 20.23
N VAL A 14 -44.33 -39.33 19.89
CA VAL A 14 -45.56 -39.76 20.58
C VAL A 14 -45.74 -41.27 20.44
N GLY A 15 -45.83 -41.97 21.57
CA GLY A 15 -45.92 -43.44 21.62
C GLY A 15 -44.57 -44.17 21.68
N ALA A 16 -43.44 -43.45 21.69
CA ALA A 16 -42.14 -44.05 21.99
C ALA A 16 -42.06 -44.56 23.43
N LEU A 17 -41.16 -45.52 23.67
CA LEU A 17 -40.89 -46.01 25.02
C LEU A 17 -40.34 -44.87 25.88
N ASN A 18 -40.77 -44.79 27.14
CA ASN A 18 -40.07 -43.91 28.09
C ASN A 18 -38.67 -44.48 28.38
N GLU A 19 -37.79 -43.65 28.97
CA GLU A 19 -36.41 -44.06 29.23
C GLU A 19 -36.29 -45.35 30.05
N ARG A 20 -37.18 -45.56 31.04
CA ARG A 20 -37.17 -46.75 31.89
C ARG A 20 -37.50 -48.00 31.09
N ASP A 21 -38.58 -47.97 30.33
CA ASP A 21 -39.04 -49.11 29.53
C ASP A 21 -38.04 -49.44 28.42
N LEU A 22 -37.46 -48.42 27.80
CA LEU A 22 -36.38 -48.57 26.83
C LEU A 22 -35.13 -49.19 27.46
N THR A 23 -34.77 -48.76 28.67
CA THR A 23 -33.62 -49.30 29.42
C THR A 23 -33.81 -50.79 29.67
N SER A 24 -34.98 -51.16 30.21
CA SER A 24 -35.34 -52.55 30.47
C SER A 24 -35.38 -53.39 29.19
N ALA A 25 -35.93 -52.87 28.09
CA ALA A 25 -35.95 -53.58 26.81
C ALA A 25 -34.54 -53.85 26.24
N VAL A 26 -33.62 -52.90 26.37
CA VAL A 26 -32.21 -53.07 25.95
C VAL A 26 -31.49 -54.10 26.83
N GLU A 27 -31.69 -54.04 28.15
CA GLU A 27 -31.08 -54.98 29.10
C GLU A 27 -31.62 -56.41 28.92
N GLU A 28 -32.93 -56.55 28.77
CA GLU A 28 -33.58 -57.81 28.47
C GLU A 28 -33.02 -58.40 27.17
N PHE A 29 -32.93 -57.61 26.10
CA PHE A 29 -32.36 -58.06 24.83
C PHE A 29 -30.90 -58.53 24.93
N ILE A 30 -30.09 -57.88 25.76
CA ILE A 30 -28.71 -58.31 26.04
C ILE A 30 -28.72 -59.64 26.80
N SER A 31 -29.56 -59.77 27.84
CA SER A 31 -29.66 -60.97 28.67
C SER A 31 -30.17 -62.21 27.90
N LEU A 32 -31.05 -62.02 26.91
CA LEU A 32 -31.59 -63.11 26.08
C LEU A 32 -30.50 -63.84 25.27
N ASN A 33 -29.35 -63.19 25.01
CA ASN A 33 -28.22 -63.84 24.36
C ASN A 33 -26.88 -63.20 24.77
N GLU A 34 -26.40 -63.55 25.96
CA GLU A 34 -25.13 -63.04 26.50
C GLU A 34 -23.89 -63.41 25.64
N ARG A 35 -24.01 -64.43 24.79
CA ARG A 35 -22.94 -64.82 23.84
C ARG A 35 -22.84 -63.86 22.65
N ARG A 36 -23.91 -63.11 22.33
CA ARG A 36 -23.96 -62.13 21.24
C ARG A 36 -23.34 -60.80 21.68
N GLN A 37 -22.03 -60.69 21.48
CA GLN A 37 -21.25 -59.50 21.85
C GLN A 37 -21.76 -58.20 21.20
N GLN A 38 -22.39 -58.28 20.02
CA GLN A 38 -22.93 -57.12 19.31
C GLN A 38 -24.09 -56.44 20.04
N SER A 39 -24.81 -57.15 20.92
CA SER A 39 -25.96 -56.57 21.62
C SER A 39 -25.57 -55.41 22.54
N TYR A 40 -24.31 -55.40 23.04
CA TYR A 40 -23.77 -54.32 23.88
C TYR A 40 -23.66 -52.97 23.17
N PHE A 41 -23.66 -52.96 21.84
CA PHE A 41 -23.81 -51.74 21.04
C PHE A 41 -25.04 -50.93 21.45
N LEU A 42 -26.17 -51.59 21.70
CA LEU A 42 -27.43 -50.92 22.03
C LEU A 42 -27.35 -50.18 23.37
N ALA A 43 -26.64 -50.76 24.35
CA ALA A 43 -26.46 -50.14 25.66
C ALA A 43 -25.62 -48.85 25.57
N GLY A 44 -24.49 -48.89 24.85
CA GLY A 44 -23.66 -47.69 24.65
C GLY A 44 -24.35 -46.63 23.81
N PHE A 45 -25.06 -47.04 22.76
CA PHE A 45 -25.81 -46.13 21.88
C PHE A 45 -26.95 -45.41 22.62
N ARG A 46 -27.71 -46.15 23.45
CA ARG A 46 -28.73 -45.59 24.34
C ARG A 46 -28.12 -44.59 25.31
N ASP A 47 -27.03 -44.96 25.99
CA ASP A 47 -26.43 -44.11 27.02
C ASP A 47 -25.90 -42.80 26.42
N ALA A 48 -25.28 -42.84 25.25
CA ALA A 48 -24.84 -41.64 24.55
C ALA A 48 -26.01 -40.72 24.14
N LEU A 49 -27.09 -41.29 23.61
CA LEU A 49 -28.24 -40.50 23.12
C LEU A 49 -29.13 -39.93 24.24
N LEU A 50 -29.17 -40.59 25.39
CA LEU A 50 -29.93 -40.14 26.56
C LEU A 50 -29.07 -39.41 27.60
N ASP A 51 -27.84 -39.04 27.23
CA ASP A 51 -26.89 -38.33 28.11
C ASP A 51 -26.66 -39.02 29.46
N ARG A 52 -26.55 -40.34 29.46
CA ARG A 52 -26.30 -41.12 30.67
C ARG A 52 -24.80 -41.23 30.96
N PRO A 53 -24.41 -41.43 32.23
CA PRO A 53 -23.03 -41.78 32.57
C PRO A 53 -22.61 -43.07 31.85
N PHE A 54 -21.41 -43.06 31.28
CA PHE A 54 -20.86 -44.26 30.65
C PHE A 54 -20.27 -45.18 31.70
N ASP A 55 -20.69 -46.44 31.69
CA ASP A 55 -20.18 -47.46 32.60
C ASP A 55 -19.89 -48.73 31.82
N ALA A 56 -18.71 -48.77 31.18
CA ALA A 56 -18.28 -49.91 30.40
C ALA A 56 -17.82 -51.08 31.29
N ASP A 57 -17.23 -50.79 32.44
CA ASP A 57 -16.64 -51.79 33.33
C ASP A 57 -17.72 -52.63 34.02
N MET A 58 -18.85 -52.03 34.42
CA MET A 58 -19.97 -52.83 34.95
C MET A 58 -20.75 -53.58 33.87
N ARG A 59 -20.65 -53.14 32.61
CA ARG A 59 -21.49 -53.66 31.52
C ARG A 59 -20.78 -54.61 30.58
N ALA A 60 -19.46 -54.71 30.59
CA ALA A 60 -18.74 -55.52 29.63
C ALA A 60 -17.55 -56.26 30.25
N ASP A 61 -17.81 -57.48 30.73
CA ASP A 61 -16.79 -58.34 31.36
C ASP A 61 -15.64 -58.80 30.42
N THR A 62 -15.66 -58.43 29.14
CA THR A 62 -14.63 -58.81 28.17
C THR A 62 -14.32 -57.66 27.23
N GLU A 63 -13.05 -57.57 26.77
CA GLU A 63 -12.59 -56.56 25.81
C GLU A 63 -13.50 -56.47 24.57
N ARG A 64 -13.95 -57.61 24.04
CA ARG A 64 -14.82 -57.62 22.85
C ARG A 64 -16.19 -57.00 23.12
N ARG A 65 -16.78 -57.22 24.30
CA ARG A 65 -18.05 -56.58 24.70
C ARG A 65 -17.85 -55.08 24.91
N ALA A 66 -16.73 -54.69 25.54
CA ALA A 66 -16.41 -53.30 25.81
C ALA A 66 -16.26 -52.51 24.50
N ARG A 67 -15.60 -53.10 23.50
CA ARG A 67 -15.49 -52.49 22.17
C ARG A 67 -16.85 -52.26 21.52
N TRP A 68 -17.77 -53.22 21.58
CA TRP A 68 -19.13 -53.03 21.06
C TRP A 68 -19.92 -51.96 21.81
N TYR A 69 -19.81 -51.92 23.13
CA TYR A 69 -20.40 -50.85 23.94
C TYR A 69 -19.91 -49.47 23.52
N TRP A 70 -18.59 -49.28 23.47
CA TRP A 70 -18.00 -48.00 23.07
C TRP A 70 -18.26 -47.63 21.62
N THR A 71 -18.34 -48.61 20.71
CA THR A 71 -18.81 -48.37 19.34
C THR A 71 -20.23 -47.80 19.33
N GLY A 72 -21.13 -48.32 20.17
CA GLY A 72 -22.47 -47.78 20.35
C GLY A 72 -22.44 -46.35 20.85
N ALA A 73 -21.67 -46.09 21.91
CA ALA A 73 -21.55 -44.75 22.48
C ALA A 73 -21.02 -43.71 21.47
N ILE A 74 -19.94 -44.06 20.75
CA ILE A 74 -19.36 -43.22 19.70
C ILE A 74 -20.38 -42.92 18.59
N GLN A 75 -21.12 -43.94 18.14
CA GLN A 75 -22.12 -43.74 17.09
C GLN A 75 -23.31 -42.88 17.58
N GLY A 76 -23.69 -43.00 18.84
CA GLY A 76 -24.70 -42.14 19.48
C GLY A 76 -24.25 -40.68 19.53
N LEU A 77 -23.03 -40.42 20.01
CA LEU A 77 -22.43 -39.08 20.08
C LEU A 77 -22.20 -38.47 18.68
N ALA A 78 -21.79 -39.27 17.71
CA ALA A 78 -21.61 -38.81 16.33
C ALA A 78 -22.94 -38.37 15.71
N ARG A 79 -24.05 -39.05 16.05
CA ARG A 79 -25.39 -38.68 15.59
C ARG A 79 -25.84 -37.32 16.12
N THR A 80 -25.48 -36.97 17.35
CA THR A 80 -25.73 -35.66 17.96
C THR A 80 -24.65 -34.63 17.65
N LYS A 81 -23.64 -34.99 16.83
CA LYS A 81 -22.45 -34.16 16.51
C LYS A 81 -21.68 -33.70 17.76
N SER A 82 -21.69 -34.50 18.83
CA SER A 82 -21.03 -34.21 20.10
C SER A 82 -19.53 -34.54 20.03
N TRP A 83 -18.81 -33.91 19.10
CA TRP A 83 -17.40 -34.23 18.80
C TRP A 83 -16.46 -34.04 19.99
N ALA A 84 -16.63 -32.96 20.77
CA ALA A 84 -15.80 -32.69 21.94
C ALA A 84 -15.86 -33.84 22.96
N ARG A 85 -17.07 -34.34 23.25
CA ARG A 85 -17.27 -35.46 24.18
C ARG A 85 -16.69 -36.77 23.65
N MET A 86 -16.70 -36.99 22.33
CA MET A 86 -16.01 -38.14 21.76
C MET A 86 -14.50 -38.07 21.98
N VAL A 87 -13.91 -36.88 21.86
CA VAL A 87 -12.49 -36.64 22.14
C VAL A 87 -12.17 -36.81 23.62
N GLU A 88 -13.03 -36.35 24.54
CA GLU A 88 -12.89 -36.62 25.98
C GLU A 88 -12.84 -38.13 26.28
N LEU A 89 -13.71 -38.91 25.62
CA LEU A 89 -13.70 -40.38 25.74
C LEU A 89 -12.42 -40.99 25.18
N TYR A 90 -11.89 -40.46 24.08
CA TYR A 90 -10.61 -40.88 23.52
C TYR A 90 -9.44 -40.64 24.48
N ASP A 91 -9.45 -39.53 25.21
CA ASP A 91 -8.41 -39.23 26.22
C ASP A 91 -8.57 -40.09 27.48
N ALA A 92 -9.81 -40.34 27.90
CA ALA A 92 -10.11 -41.01 29.16
C ALA A 92 -10.11 -42.55 29.08
N THR A 93 -10.33 -43.15 27.91
CA THR A 93 -10.63 -44.59 27.79
C THR A 93 -9.74 -45.33 26.78
N ASP A 94 -8.94 -46.28 27.27
CA ASP A 94 -8.04 -47.10 26.44
C ASP A 94 -8.76 -47.91 25.36
N THR A 95 -9.95 -48.43 25.66
CA THR A 95 -10.74 -49.18 24.68
C THR A 95 -11.18 -48.30 23.53
N VAL A 96 -11.51 -47.02 23.78
CA VAL A 96 -11.86 -46.05 22.73
C VAL A 96 -10.65 -45.78 21.85
N ARG A 97 -9.45 -45.57 22.42
CA ARG A 97 -8.20 -45.46 21.65
C ARG A 97 -7.95 -46.70 20.78
N ALA A 98 -8.17 -47.89 21.33
CA ALA A 98 -7.95 -49.15 20.63
C ALA A 98 -8.91 -49.39 19.44
N LEU A 99 -10.07 -48.71 19.37
CA LEU A 99 -11.00 -48.85 18.24
C LEU A 99 -10.40 -48.40 16.90
N GLY A 100 -9.34 -47.58 16.92
CA GLY A 100 -8.66 -47.12 15.72
C GLY A 100 -7.86 -48.20 14.98
N ASP A 101 -7.62 -49.35 15.60
CA ASP A 101 -6.85 -50.46 15.02
C ASP A 101 -7.55 -51.19 13.84
N GLY A 102 -8.83 -50.91 13.60
CA GLY A 102 -9.65 -51.57 12.58
C GLY A 102 -9.91 -53.07 12.81
N ARG A 103 -9.65 -53.61 14.01
CA ARG A 103 -9.85 -55.04 14.33
C ARG A 103 -11.33 -55.37 14.51
N GLY A 104 -11.92 -55.91 13.45
CA GLY A 104 -13.28 -56.44 13.44
C GLY A 104 -14.36 -55.37 13.24
N PRO A 105 -15.64 -55.77 13.27
CA PRO A 105 -16.74 -54.89 12.88
C PRO A 105 -16.93 -53.67 13.82
N ALA A 106 -16.74 -53.84 15.13
CA ALA A 106 -16.87 -52.76 16.12
C ALA A 106 -15.92 -51.58 15.83
N SER A 107 -14.62 -51.87 15.65
CA SER A 107 -13.61 -50.87 15.30
C SER A 107 -13.93 -50.17 13.97
N ARG A 108 -14.36 -50.91 12.94
CA ARG A 108 -14.69 -50.30 11.63
C ARG A 108 -15.89 -49.36 11.69
N MET A 109 -16.89 -49.67 12.52
CA MET A 109 -18.07 -48.82 12.69
C MET A 109 -17.79 -47.55 13.49
N ALA A 110 -16.98 -47.64 14.55
CA ALA A 110 -16.68 -46.50 15.41
C ALA A 110 -15.53 -45.63 14.88
N GLY A 111 -14.56 -46.27 14.23
CA GLY A 111 -13.28 -45.67 13.86
C GLY A 111 -13.42 -44.45 12.95
N GLU A 112 -14.31 -44.51 11.95
CA GLU A 112 -14.59 -43.38 11.07
C GLU A 112 -15.10 -42.16 11.85
N HIS A 113 -16.09 -42.37 12.73
CA HIS A 113 -16.67 -41.30 13.52
C HIS A 113 -15.68 -40.69 14.51
N MET A 114 -14.84 -41.52 15.13
CA MET A 114 -13.80 -41.04 16.04
C MET A 114 -12.71 -40.26 15.31
N ALA A 115 -12.23 -40.75 14.16
CA ALA A 115 -11.29 -40.03 13.31
C ALA A 115 -11.89 -38.68 12.87
N LYS A 116 -13.16 -38.66 12.46
CA LYS A 116 -13.86 -37.42 12.13
C LYS A 116 -13.98 -36.45 13.30
N ALA A 117 -14.21 -36.94 14.52
CA ALA A 117 -14.26 -36.09 15.70
C ALA A 117 -12.89 -35.46 16.01
N LEU A 118 -11.80 -36.24 15.94
CA LEU A 118 -10.43 -35.72 16.13
C LEU A 118 -10.12 -34.61 15.13
N TRP A 119 -10.41 -34.82 13.85
CA TRP A 119 -10.19 -33.81 12.82
C TRP A 119 -11.06 -32.56 13.04
N ARG A 120 -12.35 -32.72 13.37
CA ARG A 120 -13.27 -31.59 13.56
C ARG A 120 -12.96 -30.71 14.78
N ILE A 121 -12.31 -31.27 15.80
CA ILE A 121 -11.85 -30.53 16.99
C ILE A 121 -10.42 -29.95 16.79
N GLY A 122 -9.81 -30.16 15.61
CA GLY A 122 -8.47 -29.64 15.30
C GLY A 122 -7.32 -30.48 15.86
N ARG A 123 -7.60 -31.69 16.38
CA ARG A 123 -6.58 -32.65 16.84
C ARG A 123 -6.07 -33.52 15.71
N THR A 124 -5.72 -32.91 14.59
CA THR A 124 -5.29 -33.60 13.37
C THR A 124 -4.01 -34.42 13.59
N SER A 125 -3.13 -33.96 14.48
CA SER A 125 -1.93 -34.72 14.89
C SER A 125 -2.26 -36.10 15.44
N ASP A 126 -3.43 -36.30 16.04
CA ASP A 126 -3.74 -37.54 16.75
C ASP A 126 -4.37 -38.59 15.82
N LEU A 127 -4.71 -38.21 14.59
CA LEU A 127 -5.26 -39.12 13.58
C LEU A 127 -4.30 -40.26 13.26
N HIS A 128 -3.00 -39.99 13.08
CA HIS A 128 -2.02 -41.04 12.77
C HIS A 128 -1.70 -41.94 13.98
N LEU A 129 -1.93 -41.44 15.20
CA LEU A 129 -1.79 -42.23 16.44
C LEU A 129 -3.01 -43.13 16.67
N PHE A 130 -4.19 -42.65 16.30
CA PHE A 130 -5.43 -43.39 16.46
C PHE A 130 -5.64 -44.40 15.32
N VAL A 131 -5.59 -43.95 14.07
CA VAL A 131 -5.96 -44.77 12.91
C VAL A 131 -4.83 -45.73 12.55
N GLY A 132 -5.09 -47.03 12.70
CA GLY A 132 -4.20 -48.08 12.21
C GLY A 132 -4.40 -48.37 10.73
N VAL A 133 -3.40 -49.01 10.12
CA VAL A 133 -3.37 -49.40 8.69
C VAL A 133 -4.67 -50.08 8.24
N ARG A 134 -5.23 -51.01 9.03
CA ARG A 134 -6.47 -51.72 8.67
C ARG A 134 -7.69 -50.82 8.58
N LEU A 135 -7.78 -49.81 9.44
CA LEU A 135 -8.88 -48.85 9.43
C LEU A 135 -8.70 -47.84 8.29
N ALA A 136 -7.47 -47.40 8.03
CA ALA A 136 -7.13 -46.53 6.91
C ALA A 136 -7.52 -47.10 5.54
N ARG A 137 -7.60 -48.43 5.39
CA ARG A 137 -8.08 -49.11 4.18
C ARG A 137 -9.59 -49.00 3.93
N THR A 138 -10.36 -48.47 4.88
CA THR A 138 -11.80 -48.27 4.65
C THR A 138 -11.99 -46.99 3.82
N PRO A 139 -12.81 -46.99 2.74
CA PRO A 139 -12.89 -45.85 1.83
C PRO A 139 -13.20 -44.51 2.52
N ALA A 140 -14.11 -44.51 3.49
CA ALA A 140 -14.48 -43.30 4.22
C ALA A 140 -13.32 -42.74 5.07
N VAL A 141 -12.54 -43.62 5.73
CA VAL A 141 -11.38 -43.19 6.53
C VAL A 141 -10.20 -42.82 5.63
N PHE A 142 -9.99 -43.55 4.53
CA PHE A 142 -8.97 -43.22 3.55
C PHE A 142 -9.15 -41.79 3.04
N GLN A 143 -10.37 -41.47 2.57
CA GLN A 143 -10.69 -40.14 2.07
C GLN A 143 -10.55 -39.07 3.17
N LEU A 144 -11.00 -39.38 4.40
CA LEU A 144 -10.86 -38.46 5.53
C LEU A 144 -9.40 -38.12 5.84
N LEU A 145 -8.53 -39.12 5.87
CA LEU A 145 -7.09 -38.92 6.09
C LEU A 145 -6.45 -38.17 4.91
N LEU A 146 -6.87 -38.45 3.68
CA LEU A 146 -6.40 -37.76 2.48
C LEU A 146 -6.76 -36.26 2.53
N ASP A 147 -8.01 -35.95 2.90
CA ASP A 147 -8.48 -34.57 3.04
C ASP A 147 -7.77 -33.87 4.20
N ALA A 148 -7.67 -34.49 5.38
CA ALA A 148 -6.99 -33.94 6.55
C ALA A 148 -5.49 -33.71 6.31
N GLY A 149 -4.81 -34.62 5.60
CA GLY A 149 -3.42 -34.46 5.20
C GLY A 149 -3.23 -33.29 4.21
N THR A 150 -4.17 -33.11 3.29
CA THR A 150 -4.13 -32.01 2.31
C THR A 150 -4.38 -30.66 2.96
N GLU A 151 -5.35 -30.60 3.87
CA GLU A 151 -5.59 -29.40 4.68
C GLU A 151 -4.33 -29.06 5.51
N SER A 152 -3.72 -30.06 6.16
CA SER A 152 -2.48 -29.87 6.92
C SER A 152 -1.33 -29.35 6.06
N LEU A 153 -1.22 -29.82 4.81
CA LEU A 153 -0.22 -29.34 3.85
C LEU A 153 -0.47 -27.88 3.48
N ARG A 154 -1.74 -27.51 3.22
CA ARG A 154 -2.15 -26.12 2.92
C ARG A 154 -1.96 -25.18 4.11
N SER A 155 -2.13 -25.68 5.32
CA SER A 155 -1.89 -24.92 6.56
C SER A 155 -0.42 -24.87 6.98
N HIS A 156 0.52 -25.26 6.09
CA HIS A 156 1.96 -25.27 6.36
C HIS A 156 2.38 -26.11 7.58
N VAL A 157 1.70 -27.23 7.83
CA VAL A 157 2.08 -28.22 8.85
C VAL A 157 2.52 -29.54 8.17
N PRO A 158 3.64 -29.53 7.42
CA PRO A 158 4.04 -30.66 6.58
C PRO A 158 4.39 -31.92 7.38
N GLY A 159 4.80 -31.78 8.64
CA GLY A 159 5.08 -32.91 9.52
C GLY A 159 3.83 -33.76 9.81
N VAL A 160 2.71 -33.12 10.12
CA VAL A 160 1.42 -33.83 10.33
C VAL A 160 0.94 -34.43 9.02
N ALA A 161 0.95 -33.66 7.93
CA ALA A 161 0.56 -34.15 6.60
C ALA A 161 1.35 -35.41 6.20
N ARG A 162 2.67 -35.41 6.41
CA ARG A 162 3.54 -36.55 6.18
C ARG A 162 3.07 -37.79 6.94
N THR A 163 2.83 -37.69 8.25
CA THR A 163 2.41 -38.87 9.05
C THR A 163 1.10 -39.50 8.52
N LEU A 164 0.16 -38.67 8.03
CA LEU A 164 -1.09 -39.14 7.46
C LEU A 164 -0.88 -39.80 6.09
N PHE A 165 -0.05 -39.21 5.23
CA PHE A 165 0.27 -39.81 3.94
C PHE A 165 1.12 -41.09 4.07
N GLU A 166 2.04 -41.18 5.05
CA GLU A 166 2.79 -42.40 5.35
C GLU A 166 1.83 -43.54 5.74
N LEU A 167 0.84 -43.24 6.58
CA LEU A 167 -0.20 -44.19 6.97
C LEU A 167 -1.03 -44.66 5.75
N LEU A 168 -1.39 -43.75 4.85
CA LEU A 168 -2.13 -44.09 3.62
C LEU A 168 -1.30 -44.94 2.66
N LEU A 169 0.00 -44.65 2.51
CA LEU A 169 0.90 -45.47 1.69
C LEU A 169 1.07 -46.87 2.29
N ALA A 170 1.26 -46.99 3.61
CA ALA A 170 1.32 -48.28 4.30
C ALA A 170 0.02 -49.09 4.18
N ALA A 171 -1.14 -48.41 4.13
CA ALA A 171 -2.42 -49.05 3.81
C ALA A 171 -2.46 -49.54 2.35
N GLY A 172 -1.89 -48.74 1.45
CA GLY A 172 -1.76 -49.03 0.02
C GLY A 172 -0.96 -50.29 -0.30
N ASP A 173 0.12 -50.56 0.45
CA ASP A 173 0.97 -51.75 0.25
C ASP A 173 0.21 -53.08 0.42
N SER A 174 -0.98 -53.04 1.04
CA SER A 174 -1.85 -54.21 1.26
C SER A 174 -3.07 -54.24 0.34
N PHE A 175 -3.20 -53.30 -0.59
CA PHE A 175 -4.25 -53.31 -1.61
C PHE A 175 -4.00 -54.42 -2.64
N LYS A 176 -5.08 -54.94 -3.20
CA LYS A 176 -5.06 -55.86 -4.33
C LYS A 176 -5.35 -55.06 -5.59
N ASP A 177 -4.94 -55.54 -6.75
CA ASP A 177 -5.11 -54.83 -8.04
C ASP A 177 -6.54 -54.37 -8.35
N ASP A 178 -7.56 -54.99 -7.74
CA ASP A 178 -8.99 -54.65 -7.88
C ASP A 178 -9.53 -53.70 -6.79
N ASP A 179 -8.69 -53.23 -5.87
CA ASP A 179 -9.09 -52.31 -4.80
C ASP A 179 -9.30 -50.90 -5.38
N PRO A 180 -10.51 -50.32 -5.27
CA PRO A 180 -10.81 -49.01 -5.85
C PRO A 180 -9.93 -47.89 -5.28
N LEU A 181 -9.38 -48.06 -4.06
CA LEU A 181 -8.53 -47.03 -3.45
C LEU A 181 -7.14 -46.92 -4.09
N ILE A 182 -6.74 -47.86 -4.95
CA ILE A 182 -5.47 -47.80 -5.70
C ILE A 182 -5.42 -46.55 -6.57
N GLU A 183 -6.55 -46.11 -7.14
CA GLU A 183 -6.62 -44.94 -8.01
C GLU A 183 -6.17 -43.64 -7.30
N HIS A 184 -6.26 -43.59 -5.97
CA HIS A 184 -5.84 -42.45 -5.17
C HIS A 184 -4.36 -42.47 -4.75
N LEU A 185 -3.68 -43.62 -4.85
CA LEU A 185 -2.27 -43.74 -4.43
C LEU A 185 -1.32 -42.81 -5.19
N PRO A 186 -1.47 -42.55 -6.50
CA PRO A 186 -0.67 -41.54 -7.19
C PRO A 186 -0.80 -40.15 -6.56
N THR A 187 -2.02 -39.74 -6.18
CA THR A 187 -2.26 -38.47 -5.47
C THR A 187 -1.59 -38.47 -4.09
N VAL A 188 -1.68 -39.56 -3.33
CA VAL A 188 -1.02 -39.68 -2.01
C VAL A 188 0.50 -39.56 -2.16
N ARG A 189 1.11 -40.28 -3.11
CA ARG A 189 2.56 -40.23 -3.38
C ARG A 189 3.01 -38.83 -3.79
N ARG A 190 2.23 -38.14 -4.64
CA ARG A 190 2.52 -36.76 -5.03
C ARG A 190 2.45 -35.80 -3.85
N ARG A 191 1.40 -35.87 -3.01
CA ARG A 191 1.26 -35.04 -1.80
C ARG A 191 2.34 -35.35 -0.75
N MET A 192 2.78 -36.60 -0.66
CA MET A 192 3.95 -36.98 0.13
C MET A 192 5.21 -36.28 -0.38
N ALA A 193 5.45 -36.28 -1.69
CA ALA A 193 6.58 -35.56 -2.28
C ALA A 193 6.53 -34.05 -1.97
N HIS A 194 5.35 -33.44 -1.93
CA HIS A 194 5.19 -32.05 -1.48
C HIS A 194 5.61 -31.87 -0.02
N CYS A 195 5.20 -32.78 0.87
CA CYS A 195 5.62 -32.74 2.28
C CYS A 195 7.16 -32.84 2.40
N LEU A 196 7.77 -33.79 1.69
CA LEU A 196 9.22 -34.00 1.70
C LEU A 196 9.96 -32.76 1.18
N ARG A 197 9.45 -32.13 0.10
CA ARG A 197 10.02 -30.88 -0.43
C ARG A 197 9.96 -29.75 0.60
N LEU A 198 8.82 -29.55 1.28
CA LEU A 198 8.68 -28.55 2.33
C LEU A 198 9.56 -28.81 3.56
N LEU A 199 9.88 -30.09 3.83
CA LEU A 199 10.79 -30.50 4.91
C LEU A 199 12.27 -30.49 4.50
N GLY A 200 12.61 -30.10 3.26
CA GLY A 200 13.99 -30.08 2.75
C GLY A 200 14.53 -31.47 2.34
N GLU A 201 13.71 -32.51 2.33
CA GLU A 201 14.07 -33.88 1.96
C GLU A 201 13.99 -34.11 0.44
N HIS A 202 14.75 -33.29 -0.32
CA HIS A 202 14.61 -33.18 -1.78
C HIS A 202 14.82 -34.50 -2.53
N ARG A 203 15.78 -35.32 -2.10
CA ARG A 203 16.07 -36.62 -2.73
C ARG A 203 14.89 -37.60 -2.61
N GLY A 204 14.21 -37.58 -1.47
CA GLY A 204 13.02 -38.42 -1.25
C GLY A 204 11.85 -37.96 -2.12
N ALA A 205 11.62 -36.64 -2.17
CA ALA A 205 10.62 -36.04 -3.05
C ALA A 205 10.87 -36.39 -4.53
N GLU A 206 12.11 -36.25 -5.00
CA GLU A 206 12.48 -36.55 -6.38
C GLU A 206 12.26 -38.03 -6.71
N THR A 207 12.65 -38.93 -5.81
CA THR A 207 12.48 -40.37 -6.01
C THR A 207 11.00 -40.74 -6.18
N LEU A 208 10.12 -40.20 -5.34
CA LEU A 208 8.67 -40.42 -5.45
C LEU A 208 8.10 -39.85 -6.75
N LEU A 209 8.43 -38.60 -7.09
CA LEU A 209 7.93 -37.97 -8.31
C LEU A 209 8.40 -38.69 -9.58
N ARG A 210 9.66 -39.11 -9.64
CA ARG A 210 10.17 -39.88 -10.80
C ARG A 210 9.52 -41.25 -10.92
N SER A 211 9.21 -41.92 -9.79
CA SER A 211 8.48 -43.18 -9.85
C SER A 211 7.09 -43.02 -10.46
N LEU A 212 6.40 -41.91 -10.16
CA LEU A 212 5.09 -41.61 -10.74
C LEU A 212 5.11 -41.38 -12.25
N LEU A 213 6.25 -40.96 -12.84
CA LEU A 213 6.38 -40.82 -14.28
C LEU A 213 6.65 -42.16 -15.00
N LEU A 214 7.06 -43.19 -14.26
CA LEU A 214 7.31 -44.53 -14.81
C LEU A 214 6.05 -45.40 -14.77
N ASP A 215 5.10 -45.08 -13.90
CA ASP A 215 3.82 -45.77 -13.81
C ASP A 215 2.98 -45.47 -15.07
N GLU A 216 2.15 -46.43 -15.54
CA GLU A 216 1.18 -46.24 -16.63
C GLU A 216 -0.05 -45.42 -16.18
N GLY A 217 0.20 -44.33 -15.44
CA GLY A 217 -0.81 -43.52 -14.77
C GLY A 217 -1.56 -42.55 -15.68
N GLU A 218 -2.50 -41.82 -15.09
CA GLU A 218 -3.26 -40.79 -15.78
C GLU A 218 -2.35 -39.66 -16.29
N PRO A 219 -2.48 -39.21 -17.56
CA PRO A 219 -1.67 -38.13 -18.13
C PRO A 219 -1.72 -36.83 -17.31
N ALA A 220 -2.88 -36.53 -16.70
CA ALA A 220 -3.06 -35.43 -15.76
C ALA A 220 -2.05 -35.44 -14.60
N ILE A 221 -1.81 -36.60 -13.97
CA ILE A 221 -0.84 -36.73 -12.88
C ILE A 221 0.58 -36.48 -13.41
N HIS A 222 0.91 -36.97 -14.60
CA HIS A 222 2.24 -36.74 -15.20
C HIS A 222 2.50 -35.25 -15.45
N THR A 223 1.49 -34.52 -15.96
CA THR A 223 1.56 -33.06 -16.13
C THR A 223 1.92 -32.36 -14.81
N MET A 224 1.20 -32.69 -13.73
CA MET A 224 1.43 -32.11 -12.42
C MET A 224 2.80 -32.48 -11.83
N VAL A 225 3.21 -33.74 -12.01
CA VAL A 225 4.50 -34.26 -11.52
C VAL A 225 5.67 -33.58 -12.22
N HIS A 226 5.56 -33.29 -13.52
CA HIS A 226 6.55 -32.49 -14.23
C HIS A 226 6.68 -31.09 -13.63
N ALA A 227 5.57 -30.38 -13.40
CA ALA A 227 5.64 -29.07 -12.75
C ALA A 227 6.30 -29.13 -11.36
N ASP A 228 5.97 -30.15 -10.56
CA ASP A 228 6.55 -30.36 -9.22
C ASP A 228 8.05 -30.68 -9.26
N LEU A 229 8.50 -31.49 -10.23
CA LEU A 229 9.93 -31.76 -10.45
C LEU A 229 10.70 -30.52 -10.87
N GLY A 230 10.11 -29.66 -11.71
CA GLY A 230 10.72 -28.38 -12.08
C GLY A 230 10.91 -27.48 -10.85
N LEU A 231 9.88 -27.36 -10.00
CA LEU A 231 9.97 -26.59 -8.76
C LEU A 231 11.03 -27.16 -7.82
N LEU A 232 11.10 -28.49 -7.70
CA LEU A 232 12.09 -29.18 -6.87
C LEU A 232 13.53 -28.93 -7.36
N GLN A 233 13.77 -28.98 -8.68
CA GLN A 233 15.08 -28.69 -9.28
C GLN A 233 15.50 -27.24 -9.09
N GLY A 234 14.55 -26.30 -9.21
CA GLY A 234 14.75 -24.89 -8.89
C GLY A 234 14.78 -24.57 -7.39
N ARG A 235 14.67 -25.59 -6.52
CA ARG A 235 14.65 -25.47 -5.05
C ARG A 235 13.57 -24.50 -4.54
N PHE A 236 12.42 -24.47 -5.20
CA PHE A 236 11.25 -23.75 -4.72
C PHE A 236 10.45 -24.67 -3.81
N ALA A 237 10.13 -24.24 -2.60
CA ALA A 237 9.32 -25.01 -1.67
C ALA A 237 7.84 -24.99 -2.09
N LEU A 238 7.39 -23.85 -2.64
CA LEU A 238 6.02 -23.61 -3.09
C LEU A 238 5.99 -22.88 -4.43
N LEU A 239 4.86 -22.95 -5.13
CA LEU A 239 4.65 -22.18 -6.36
C LEU A 239 4.63 -20.67 -6.08
N ASP A 240 4.05 -20.26 -4.95
CA ASP A 240 3.93 -18.86 -4.52
C ASP A 240 5.29 -18.22 -4.19
N GLU A 241 6.38 -18.99 -4.08
CA GLU A 241 7.75 -18.44 -3.94
C GLU A 241 8.35 -17.98 -5.27
N VAL A 242 7.78 -18.39 -6.40
CA VAL A 242 8.25 -18.01 -7.73
C VAL A 242 7.76 -16.60 -8.02
N ARG A 243 8.53 -15.60 -7.57
CA ARG A 243 8.24 -14.16 -7.69
C ARG A 243 9.47 -13.43 -8.19
N ILE A 244 9.28 -12.40 -9.00
CA ILE A 244 10.39 -11.60 -9.52
C ILE A 244 10.86 -10.62 -8.44
N PRO A 245 12.11 -10.73 -7.95
CA PRO A 245 12.65 -9.80 -6.97
C PRO A 245 13.02 -8.47 -7.62
N SER A 246 13.04 -7.41 -6.79
CA SER A 246 13.43 -6.07 -7.21
C SER A 246 14.94 -5.95 -7.48
N GLU A 247 15.77 -6.70 -6.75
CA GLU A 247 17.23 -6.65 -6.88
C GLU A 247 17.73 -7.48 -8.07
N GLU A 248 18.71 -6.93 -8.80
CA GLU A 248 19.24 -7.56 -10.02
C GLU A 248 19.95 -8.89 -9.74
N SER A 249 20.75 -8.95 -8.67
CA SER A 249 21.47 -10.17 -8.30
C SER A 249 20.52 -11.33 -7.96
N GLU A 250 19.46 -11.04 -7.20
CA GLU A 250 18.42 -12.02 -6.85
C GLU A 250 17.59 -12.44 -8.06
N ARG A 251 17.32 -11.51 -8.99
CA ARG A 251 16.61 -11.83 -10.24
C ARG A 251 17.41 -12.79 -11.11
N ARG A 252 18.73 -12.62 -11.19
CA ARG A 252 19.61 -13.58 -11.90
C ARG A 252 19.57 -14.96 -11.24
N ASP A 253 19.61 -15.02 -9.90
CA ASP A 253 19.46 -16.29 -9.16
C ASP A 253 18.11 -16.96 -9.42
N LEU A 254 17.02 -16.19 -9.42
CA LEU A 254 15.69 -16.69 -9.78
C LEU A 254 15.68 -17.30 -11.19
N VAL A 255 16.26 -16.61 -12.18
CA VAL A 255 16.34 -17.10 -13.56
C VAL A 255 17.13 -18.40 -13.63
N ASP A 256 18.28 -18.49 -12.97
CA ASP A 256 19.10 -19.71 -12.96
C ASP A 256 18.37 -20.88 -12.29
N ARG A 257 17.65 -20.62 -11.19
CA ARG A 257 16.81 -21.61 -10.50
C ARG A 257 15.63 -22.08 -11.38
N LEU A 258 14.96 -21.17 -12.08
CA LEU A 258 13.88 -21.54 -12.99
C LEU A 258 14.39 -22.32 -14.21
N LYS A 259 15.57 -21.96 -14.75
CA LYS A 259 16.24 -22.69 -15.83
C LYS A 259 16.60 -24.11 -15.42
N ALA A 260 17.00 -24.34 -14.18
CA ALA A 260 17.30 -25.68 -13.68
C ALA A 260 16.09 -26.65 -13.81
N GLY A 261 14.86 -26.14 -13.76
CA GLY A 261 13.62 -26.92 -13.92
C GLY A 261 12.91 -26.78 -15.27
N GLU A 262 13.49 -26.04 -16.23
CA GLU A 262 12.81 -25.59 -17.44
C GLU A 262 12.27 -26.72 -18.31
N ASP A 263 13.07 -27.77 -18.54
CA ASP A 263 12.66 -28.92 -19.34
C ASP A 263 11.40 -29.60 -18.76
N HIS A 264 11.29 -29.64 -17.44
CA HIS A 264 10.10 -30.19 -16.79
C HIS A 264 8.89 -29.28 -16.94
N TYR A 265 9.03 -27.95 -16.80
CA TYR A 265 7.92 -27.04 -17.06
C TYR A 265 7.44 -27.12 -18.51
N ARG A 266 8.37 -27.24 -19.47
CA ARG A 266 8.05 -27.43 -20.90
C ARG A 266 7.30 -28.73 -21.15
N ASN A 267 7.72 -29.83 -20.52
CA ASN A 267 7.02 -31.10 -20.61
C ASN A 267 5.63 -31.05 -20.00
N ALA A 268 5.45 -30.34 -18.88
CA ALA A 268 4.13 -30.13 -18.29
C ALA A 268 3.19 -29.41 -19.27
N VAL A 269 3.62 -28.32 -19.89
CA VAL A 269 2.76 -27.54 -20.80
C VAL A 269 2.59 -28.14 -22.19
N ALA A 270 3.44 -29.10 -22.57
CA ALA A 270 3.31 -29.86 -23.81
C ALA A 270 2.32 -31.03 -23.70
N SER A 271 1.87 -31.36 -22.48
CA SER A 271 0.92 -32.44 -22.25
C SER A 271 -0.45 -32.11 -22.88
N PRO A 272 -1.14 -33.10 -23.48
CA PRO A 272 -2.47 -32.89 -24.05
C PRO A 272 -3.54 -32.48 -23.02
N ASP A 273 -3.32 -32.78 -21.74
CA ASP A 273 -4.18 -32.32 -20.63
C ASP A 273 -3.80 -30.91 -20.18
N ALA A 274 -4.39 -29.91 -20.85
CA ALA A 274 -4.18 -28.49 -20.55
C ALA A 274 -4.66 -28.07 -19.14
N THR A 275 -5.58 -28.84 -18.53
CA THR A 275 -6.27 -28.52 -17.27
C THR A 275 -5.38 -28.54 -16.02
N TYR A 276 -4.14 -29.03 -16.12
CA TYR A 276 -3.20 -29.08 -14.99
C TYR A 276 -1.84 -28.45 -15.31
N ALA A 277 -1.74 -27.76 -16.45
CA ALA A 277 -0.51 -27.17 -16.94
C ALA A 277 -0.25 -25.76 -16.35
N SER A 278 -1.20 -25.19 -15.60
CA SER A 278 -1.10 -23.84 -15.04
C SER A 278 0.18 -23.56 -14.26
N HIS A 279 0.66 -24.51 -13.45
CA HIS A 279 1.90 -24.36 -12.70
C HIS A 279 3.11 -24.20 -13.63
N GLY A 280 3.21 -25.04 -14.67
CA GLY A 280 4.28 -24.97 -15.66
C GLY A 280 4.21 -23.67 -16.46
N HIS A 281 3.00 -23.26 -16.83
CA HIS A 281 2.75 -21.97 -17.48
C HIS A 281 3.17 -20.79 -16.59
N TYR A 282 2.80 -20.77 -15.32
CA TYR A 282 3.21 -19.70 -14.40
C TYR A 282 4.75 -19.59 -14.30
N CYS A 283 5.44 -20.71 -14.06
CA CYS A 283 6.90 -20.74 -13.97
C CYS A 283 7.59 -20.28 -15.25
N LEU A 284 7.11 -20.72 -16.43
CA LEU A 284 7.63 -20.29 -17.72
C LEU A 284 7.34 -18.81 -18.01
N GLY A 285 6.18 -18.31 -17.56
CA GLY A 285 5.82 -16.89 -17.64
C GLY A 285 6.77 -16.02 -16.84
N VAL A 286 7.01 -16.39 -15.57
CA VAL A 286 7.97 -15.69 -14.69
C VAL A 286 9.39 -15.76 -15.25
N LEU A 287 9.83 -16.95 -15.69
CA LEU A 287 11.15 -17.13 -16.32
C LEU A 287 11.31 -16.20 -17.52
N SER A 288 10.32 -16.19 -18.42
CA SER A 288 10.35 -15.36 -19.62
C SER A 288 10.41 -13.89 -19.24
N LEU A 289 9.53 -13.42 -18.36
CA LEU A 289 9.49 -12.02 -17.96
C LEU A 289 10.80 -11.56 -17.29
N ALA A 290 11.43 -12.42 -16.48
CA ALA A 290 12.65 -12.12 -15.74
C ALA A 290 13.94 -12.24 -16.59
N ASP A 291 13.97 -13.08 -17.64
CA ASP A 291 15.17 -13.31 -18.45
C ASP A 291 15.42 -12.19 -19.48
N GLU A 292 16.25 -11.23 -19.10
CA GLU A 292 16.64 -10.10 -19.95
C GLU A 292 17.35 -10.52 -21.25
N LYS A 293 17.90 -11.75 -21.33
CA LYS A 293 18.55 -12.25 -22.55
C LYS A 293 17.57 -12.47 -23.70
N LEU A 294 16.27 -12.56 -23.41
CA LEU A 294 15.21 -12.71 -24.41
C LEU A 294 14.81 -11.37 -25.09
N GLY A 295 15.32 -10.23 -24.59
CA GLY A 295 14.95 -8.91 -25.11
C GLY A 295 13.44 -8.67 -25.08
N ASP A 296 12.90 -7.94 -26.06
CA ASP A 296 11.47 -7.58 -26.10
C ASP A 296 10.54 -8.78 -26.34
N HIS A 297 11.05 -9.88 -26.92
CA HIS A 297 10.27 -11.10 -27.13
C HIS A 297 9.77 -11.71 -25.81
N ARG A 298 10.47 -11.42 -24.71
CA ARG A 298 10.17 -11.92 -23.38
C ARG A 298 8.75 -11.60 -22.93
N PHE A 299 8.24 -10.41 -23.26
CA PHE A 299 6.92 -9.96 -22.85
C PHE A 299 5.81 -10.73 -23.54
N ARG A 300 5.96 -11.03 -24.84
CA ARG A 300 4.97 -11.81 -25.60
C ARG A 300 4.91 -13.27 -25.13
N ILE A 301 6.06 -13.87 -24.85
CA ILE A 301 6.14 -15.25 -24.33
C ILE A 301 5.55 -15.30 -22.92
N ALA A 302 5.89 -14.33 -22.07
CA ALA A 302 5.35 -14.22 -20.72
C ALA A 302 3.83 -14.09 -20.72
N ASP A 303 3.28 -13.18 -21.53
CA ASP A 303 1.83 -12.97 -21.66
C ASP A 303 1.10 -14.27 -22.02
N THR A 304 1.55 -14.96 -23.08
CA THR A 304 0.96 -16.24 -23.52
C THR A 304 0.91 -17.29 -22.39
N HIS A 305 1.93 -17.30 -21.55
CA HIS A 305 2.02 -18.23 -20.43
C HIS A 305 1.15 -17.78 -19.25
N PHE A 306 1.16 -16.50 -18.89
CA PHE A 306 0.32 -16.01 -17.81
C PHE A 306 -1.17 -16.10 -18.13
N GLU A 307 -1.61 -15.86 -19.37
CA GLU A 307 -3.01 -16.03 -19.78
C GLU A 307 -3.50 -17.46 -19.52
N LYS A 308 -2.70 -18.46 -19.89
CA LYS A 308 -3.02 -19.87 -19.69
C LYS A 308 -3.01 -20.26 -18.21
N ALA A 309 -2.06 -19.74 -17.44
CA ALA A 309 -2.02 -19.95 -15.99
C ALA A 309 -3.24 -19.31 -15.29
N HIS A 310 -3.56 -18.06 -15.65
CA HIS A 310 -4.68 -17.31 -15.10
C HIS A 310 -6.02 -17.99 -15.35
N ALA A 311 -6.25 -18.49 -16.58
CA ALA A 311 -7.50 -19.15 -16.96
C ALA A 311 -7.87 -20.34 -16.05
N GLU A 312 -6.89 -21.08 -15.54
CA GLU A 312 -7.09 -22.22 -14.65
C GLU A 312 -7.12 -21.79 -13.17
N ILE A 313 -6.21 -20.89 -12.77
CA ILE A 313 -6.00 -20.52 -11.36
C ILE A 313 -7.13 -19.60 -10.85
N CYS A 314 -7.62 -18.67 -11.67
CA CYS A 314 -8.65 -17.69 -11.26
C CYS A 314 -9.98 -18.35 -10.85
N GLY A 315 -10.32 -19.49 -11.48
CA GLY A 315 -11.53 -20.26 -11.16
C GLY A 315 -11.41 -21.15 -9.92
N ASN A 316 -10.20 -21.36 -9.40
CA ASN A 316 -9.93 -22.36 -8.38
C ASN A 316 -9.62 -21.72 -7.01
N ARG A 317 -10.59 -21.86 -6.09
CA ARG A 317 -10.50 -21.35 -4.70
C ARG A 317 -9.40 -22.00 -3.85
N GLU A 318 -8.74 -23.05 -4.36
CA GLU A 318 -7.67 -23.73 -3.65
C GLU A 318 -6.33 -22.97 -3.69
N TYR A 319 -6.17 -22.02 -4.62
CA TYR A 319 -4.94 -21.23 -4.70
C TYR A 319 -4.95 -20.01 -3.76
N PRO A 320 -3.77 -19.62 -3.22
CA PRO A 320 -3.65 -18.38 -2.46
C PRO A 320 -4.01 -17.16 -3.31
N LYS A 321 -4.72 -16.19 -2.71
CA LYS A 321 -5.01 -14.90 -3.37
C LYS A 321 -3.75 -14.15 -3.80
N SER A 322 -2.65 -14.30 -3.05
CA SER A 322 -1.35 -13.71 -3.40
C SER A 322 -0.86 -14.22 -4.75
N LEU A 323 -0.97 -15.52 -5.04
CA LEU A 323 -0.51 -16.08 -6.31
C LEU A 323 -1.28 -15.48 -7.49
N LEU A 324 -2.61 -15.36 -7.36
CA LEU A 324 -3.44 -14.73 -8.39
C LEU A 324 -3.05 -13.26 -8.59
N ALA A 325 -2.81 -12.51 -7.50
CA ALA A 325 -2.36 -11.13 -7.58
C ALA A 325 -1.03 -10.98 -8.33
N HIS A 326 -0.07 -11.90 -8.13
CA HIS A 326 1.19 -11.91 -8.88
C HIS A 326 0.97 -12.25 -10.37
N ILE A 327 0.09 -13.21 -10.68
CA ILE A 327 -0.25 -13.54 -12.07
C ILE A 327 -0.85 -12.33 -12.77
N ASP A 328 -1.84 -11.69 -12.16
CA ASP A 328 -2.50 -10.50 -12.72
C ASP A 328 -1.48 -9.37 -12.93
N LEU A 329 -0.64 -9.11 -11.93
CA LEU A 329 0.36 -8.06 -12.02
C LEU A 329 1.38 -8.34 -13.12
N TYR A 330 1.94 -9.55 -13.18
CA TYR A 330 2.97 -9.91 -14.17
C TYR A 330 2.41 -10.01 -15.59
N MET A 331 1.17 -10.48 -15.74
CA MET A 331 0.44 -10.46 -17.01
C MET A 331 0.18 -9.03 -17.46
N GLY A 332 -0.29 -8.16 -16.55
CA GLY A 332 -0.51 -6.75 -16.83
C GLY A 332 0.78 -6.02 -17.22
N ILE A 333 1.89 -6.29 -16.54
CA ILE A 333 3.22 -5.78 -16.94
C ILE A 333 3.56 -6.29 -18.34
N ALA A 334 3.49 -7.59 -18.61
CA ALA A 334 3.81 -8.15 -19.92
C ALA A 334 2.98 -7.51 -21.05
N LYS A 335 1.66 -7.40 -20.87
CA LYS A 335 0.73 -6.79 -21.84
C LYS A 335 1.00 -5.30 -22.06
N SER A 336 1.30 -4.54 -21.00
CA SER A 336 1.62 -3.11 -21.13
C SER A 336 2.82 -2.86 -22.05
N GLN A 337 3.81 -3.77 -22.03
CA GLN A 337 5.03 -3.63 -22.81
C GLN A 337 4.87 -4.05 -24.28
N LEU A 338 3.74 -4.65 -24.67
CA LEU A 338 3.44 -4.97 -26.07
C LEU A 338 2.96 -3.75 -26.88
N LEU A 339 2.59 -2.64 -26.20
CA LEU A 339 2.18 -1.36 -26.78
C LEU A 339 1.01 -1.44 -27.78
N ASP A 340 0.13 -2.43 -27.66
CA ASP A 340 -1.16 -2.47 -28.36
C ASP A 340 -2.22 -1.71 -27.54
N ALA A 341 -2.88 -0.71 -28.14
CA ALA A 341 -3.85 0.14 -27.46
C ALA A 341 -5.01 -0.63 -26.82
N ALA A 342 -5.46 -1.74 -27.42
CA ALA A 342 -6.51 -2.59 -26.83
C ALA A 342 -5.99 -3.34 -25.59
N GLU A 343 -4.74 -3.80 -25.65
CA GLU A 343 -4.08 -4.53 -24.56
C GLU A 343 -3.71 -3.62 -23.39
N ILE A 344 -3.38 -2.33 -23.62
CA ILE A 344 -3.02 -1.40 -22.54
C ILE A 344 -4.17 -1.21 -21.54
N ARG A 345 -5.43 -1.11 -22.00
CA ARG A 345 -6.58 -1.00 -21.09
C ARG A 345 -6.83 -2.29 -20.31
N HIS A 346 -6.61 -3.45 -20.95
CA HIS A 346 -6.72 -4.73 -20.26
C HIS A 346 -5.59 -4.88 -19.22
N ALA A 347 -4.36 -4.52 -19.58
CA ALA A 347 -3.20 -4.47 -18.70
C ALA A 347 -3.46 -3.60 -17.47
N ALA A 348 -4.02 -2.39 -17.65
CA ALA A 348 -4.37 -1.51 -16.55
C ALA A 348 -5.28 -2.18 -15.52
N ARG A 349 -6.35 -2.86 -15.96
CA ARG A 349 -7.25 -3.61 -15.06
C ARG A 349 -6.55 -4.73 -14.30
N LEU A 350 -5.67 -5.47 -14.98
CA LEU A 350 -4.89 -6.54 -14.37
C LEU A 350 -3.89 -5.99 -13.34
N ILE A 351 -3.26 -4.86 -13.62
CA ILE A 351 -2.34 -4.21 -12.68
C ILE A 351 -3.10 -3.76 -11.43
N VAL A 352 -4.26 -3.13 -11.57
CA VAL A 352 -5.08 -2.74 -10.40
C VAL A 352 -5.45 -3.98 -9.56
N SER A 353 -5.91 -5.06 -10.19
CA SER A 353 -6.20 -6.34 -9.51
C SER A 353 -4.97 -6.89 -8.78
N GLY A 354 -3.81 -6.89 -9.46
CA GLY A 354 -2.56 -7.40 -8.91
C GLY A 354 -2.01 -6.58 -7.74
N LEU A 355 -2.20 -5.27 -7.75
CA LEU A 355 -1.75 -4.37 -6.68
C LEU A 355 -2.51 -4.59 -5.35
N GLU A 356 -3.64 -5.32 -5.33
CA GLU A 356 -4.32 -5.70 -4.10
C GLU A 356 -3.51 -6.70 -3.24
N GLY A 357 -2.54 -7.40 -3.82
CA GLY A 357 -1.78 -8.45 -3.14
C GLY A 357 -0.33 -8.66 -3.57
N ALA A 358 0.18 -7.85 -4.51
CA ALA A 358 1.54 -7.93 -5.02
C ALA A 358 2.15 -6.54 -5.27
N GLU A 359 3.47 -6.44 -5.20
CA GLU A 359 4.23 -5.22 -5.48
C GLU A 359 4.89 -5.29 -6.86
N ILE A 360 5.01 -4.15 -7.53
CA ILE A 360 5.69 -4.06 -8.82
C ILE A 360 7.19 -4.23 -8.61
N PRO A 361 7.85 -5.23 -9.23
CA PRO A 361 9.29 -5.35 -9.13
C PRO A 361 9.98 -4.11 -9.71
N ARG A 362 10.95 -3.56 -8.98
CA ARG A 362 11.63 -2.30 -9.32
C ARG A 362 12.05 -2.13 -10.79
N PRO A 363 12.59 -3.14 -11.49
CA PRO A 363 12.98 -3.00 -12.90
C PRO A 363 11.82 -2.68 -13.86
N PHE A 364 10.58 -2.97 -13.46
CA PHE A 364 9.40 -2.77 -14.30
C PHE A 364 8.66 -1.47 -14.00
N VAL A 365 8.99 -0.76 -12.91
CA VAL A 365 8.26 0.46 -12.50
C VAL A 365 8.29 1.54 -13.59
N ALA A 366 9.49 1.96 -14.01
CA ALA A 366 9.62 3.03 -15.02
C ALA A 366 9.08 2.62 -16.41
N PRO A 367 9.42 1.42 -16.96
CA PRO A 367 8.83 0.96 -18.22
C PRO A 367 7.30 0.85 -18.16
N LEU A 368 6.75 0.41 -17.04
CA LEU A 368 5.30 0.30 -16.86
C LEU A 368 4.63 1.66 -16.91
N VAL A 369 5.14 2.63 -16.14
CA VAL A 369 4.60 4.00 -16.11
C VAL A 369 4.67 4.63 -17.50
N ALA A 370 5.80 4.46 -18.21
CA ALA A 370 5.95 4.96 -19.57
C ALA A 370 4.92 4.34 -20.55
N SER A 371 4.69 3.03 -20.48
CA SER A 371 3.70 2.35 -21.33
C SER A 371 2.26 2.76 -21.01
N LEU A 372 1.92 2.93 -19.73
CA LEU A 372 0.58 3.34 -19.32
C LEU A 372 0.29 4.80 -19.70
N ALA A 373 1.30 5.66 -19.70
CA ALA A 373 1.19 7.06 -20.13
C ALA A 373 0.76 7.21 -21.60
N CYS A 374 0.87 6.16 -22.43
CA CYS A 374 0.36 6.16 -23.81
C CYS A 374 -1.18 6.17 -23.89
N SER A 375 -1.91 6.02 -22.78
CA SER A 375 -3.37 6.02 -22.74
C SER A 375 -3.90 6.73 -21.49
N GLU A 376 -4.53 7.90 -21.68
CA GLU A 376 -5.13 8.70 -20.59
C GLU A 376 -6.09 7.90 -19.70
N GLU A 377 -7.00 7.13 -20.30
CA GLU A 377 -7.96 6.30 -19.54
C GLU A 377 -7.26 5.22 -18.69
N SER A 378 -6.18 4.63 -19.23
CA SER A 378 -5.46 3.56 -18.56
C SER A 378 -4.63 4.11 -17.40
N ILE A 379 -4.03 5.28 -17.56
CA ILE A 379 -3.25 5.90 -16.50
C ILE A 379 -4.14 6.48 -15.40
N GLU A 380 -5.30 7.05 -15.74
CA GLU A 380 -6.29 7.49 -14.75
C GLU A 380 -6.72 6.33 -13.85
N MET A 381 -6.96 5.15 -14.43
CA MET A 381 -7.34 3.94 -13.71
C MET A 381 -6.26 3.46 -12.72
N VAL A 382 -4.98 3.60 -13.07
CA VAL A 382 -3.87 2.96 -12.34
C VAL A 382 -3.15 3.92 -11.39
N THR A 383 -3.22 5.24 -11.62
CA THR A 383 -2.48 6.24 -10.83
C THR A 383 -2.85 6.22 -9.35
N GLY A 384 -4.15 6.13 -9.02
CA GLY A 384 -4.61 6.04 -7.63
C GLY A 384 -4.01 4.82 -6.91
N PRO A 385 -4.26 3.59 -7.40
CA PRO A 385 -3.66 2.36 -6.86
C PRO A 385 -2.13 2.40 -6.77
N LEU A 386 -1.43 2.97 -7.76
CA LEU A 386 0.02 3.13 -7.71
C LEU A 386 0.47 4.03 -6.55
N LEU A 387 -0.23 5.14 -6.31
CA LEU A 387 0.09 6.09 -5.24
C LEU A 387 -0.26 5.55 -3.83
N GLU A 388 -1.16 4.57 -3.74
CA GLU A 388 -1.49 3.87 -2.49
C GLU A 388 -0.37 2.95 -2.01
N SER A 389 0.48 2.44 -2.91
CA SER A 389 1.65 1.59 -2.56
C SER A 389 2.68 2.30 -1.66
N ASP A 390 2.68 3.64 -1.62
CA ASP A 390 3.66 4.50 -0.94
C ASP A 390 5.13 4.21 -1.31
N SER A 391 5.39 3.56 -2.46
CA SER A 391 6.73 3.32 -2.99
C SER A 391 7.36 4.60 -3.53
N ASP A 392 8.58 4.91 -3.06
CA ASP A 392 9.34 6.05 -3.55
C ASP A 392 9.75 5.89 -5.02
N GLU A 393 10.03 4.67 -5.47
CA GLU A 393 10.35 4.34 -6.86
C GLU A 393 9.17 4.60 -7.79
N VAL A 394 7.96 4.19 -7.40
CA VAL A 394 6.73 4.44 -8.17
C VAL A 394 6.47 5.94 -8.26
N LEU A 395 6.58 6.66 -7.14
CA LEU A 395 6.39 8.11 -7.14
C LEU A 395 7.44 8.84 -7.99
N ASN A 396 8.69 8.39 -7.97
CA ASN A 396 9.75 8.97 -8.82
C ASN A 396 9.45 8.72 -10.31
N ALA A 397 9.07 7.51 -10.70
CA ALA A 397 8.74 7.20 -12.08
C ALA A 397 7.52 8.01 -12.59
N LEU A 398 6.51 8.21 -11.74
CA LEU A 398 5.38 9.10 -12.06
C LEU A 398 5.82 10.56 -12.20
N ALA A 399 6.70 11.03 -11.32
CA ALA A 399 7.23 12.40 -11.35
C ALA A 399 8.10 12.68 -12.60
N ASP A 400 8.83 11.69 -13.08
CA ASP A 400 9.68 11.79 -14.28
C ASP A 400 8.88 11.69 -15.59
N SER A 401 7.58 11.39 -15.51
CA SER A 401 6.69 11.22 -16.66
C SER A 401 5.80 12.45 -16.91
N GLU A 402 5.15 12.50 -18.08
CA GLU A 402 4.18 13.55 -18.42
C GLU A 402 2.93 13.53 -17.51
N ILE A 403 2.70 12.43 -16.79
CA ILE A 403 1.58 12.22 -15.86
C ILE A 403 1.58 13.26 -14.73
N LEU A 404 2.77 13.72 -14.33
CA LEU A 404 2.93 14.74 -13.30
C LEU A 404 2.14 16.02 -13.64
N GLU A 405 2.05 16.38 -14.92
CA GLU A 405 1.40 17.61 -15.38
C GLU A 405 -0.10 17.44 -15.63
N THR A 406 -0.61 16.22 -15.65
CA THR A 406 -2.03 15.92 -15.92
C THR A 406 -2.79 15.42 -14.69
N HIS A 407 -2.09 14.83 -13.70
CA HIS A 407 -2.71 14.27 -12.50
C HIS A 407 -2.25 14.97 -11.21
N PRO A 408 -3.11 15.80 -10.57
CA PRO A 408 -2.73 16.58 -9.39
C PRO A 408 -2.35 15.73 -8.16
N SER A 409 -2.80 14.47 -8.12
CA SER A 409 -2.50 13.54 -7.02
C SER A 409 -1.01 13.20 -6.93
N VAL A 410 -0.28 13.16 -8.05
CA VAL A 410 1.17 12.94 -8.06
C VAL A 410 1.90 14.12 -7.41
N ALA A 411 1.54 15.35 -7.82
CA ALA A 411 2.08 16.58 -7.23
C ALA A 411 1.78 16.70 -5.73
N GLU A 412 0.56 16.34 -5.30
CA GLU A 412 0.19 16.29 -3.89
C GLU A 412 1.05 15.29 -3.11
N ARG A 413 1.30 14.10 -3.68
CA ARG A 413 2.10 13.08 -3.02
C ARG A 413 3.56 13.50 -2.89
N LEU A 414 4.14 14.14 -3.91
CA LEU A 414 5.47 14.76 -3.85
C LEU A 414 5.54 15.85 -2.77
N HIS A 415 4.56 16.75 -2.74
CA HIS A 415 4.48 17.80 -1.72
C HIS A 415 4.42 17.21 -0.31
N ARG A 416 3.62 16.15 -0.10
CA ARG A 416 3.55 15.45 1.19
C ARG A 416 4.87 14.76 1.54
N ARG A 417 5.54 14.14 0.56
CA ARG A 417 6.84 13.48 0.75
C ARG A 417 7.94 14.48 1.16
N ALA A 418 7.95 15.67 0.56
CA ALA A 418 8.89 16.75 0.88
C ALA A 418 8.81 17.25 2.34
N ARG A 419 7.65 17.06 2.99
CA ARG A 419 7.38 17.45 4.38
C ARG A 419 7.65 16.32 5.40
N ARG A 420 8.08 15.13 4.96
CA ARG A 420 8.47 14.05 5.88
C ARG A 420 9.70 14.46 6.68
N GLN A 421 9.68 14.27 8.01
CA GLN A 421 10.75 14.71 8.92
C GLN A 421 12.14 14.12 8.57
N ASN A 422 12.18 12.92 7.99
CA ASN A 422 13.42 12.22 7.64
C ASN A 422 13.89 12.48 6.20
N ARG A 423 13.19 13.31 5.42
CA ARG A 423 13.58 13.61 4.04
C ARG A 423 14.77 14.56 4.03
N ARG A 424 15.83 14.19 3.31
CA ARG A 424 17.03 15.05 3.18
C ARG A 424 16.65 16.38 2.51
N PRO A 425 17.23 17.52 2.93
CA PRO A 425 16.85 18.84 2.39
C PRO A 425 16.91 18.95 0.86
N LEU A 426 17.96 18.39 0.24
CA LEU A 426 18.14 18.33 -1.22
C LEU A 426 17.00 17.55 -1.91
N LEU A 427 16.71 16.34 -1.43
CA LEU A 427 15.62 15.51 -1.99
C LEU A 427 14.24 16.14 -1.77
N ALA A 428 14.04 16.83 -0.64
CA ALA A 428 12.80 17.55 -0.40
C ALA A 428 12.65 18.76 -1.34
N ALA A 429 13.74 19.43 -1.72
CA ALA A 429 13.71 20.49 -2.72
C ALA A 429 13.40 19.93 -4.13
N GLU A 430 13.96 18.77 -4.49
CA GLU A 430 13.60 18.04 -5.72
C GLU A 430 12.11 17.68 -5.74
N ASP A 431 11.58 17.13 -4.64
CA ASP A 431 10.16 16.81 -4.51
C ASP A 431 9.28 18.06 -4.67
N LEU A 432 9.65 19.19 -4.07
CA LEU A 432 8.94 20.46 -4.22
C LEU A 432 9.01 21.01 -5.65
N ARG A 433 10.14 20.86 -6.35
CA ARG A 433 10.25 21.23 -7.78
C ARG A 433 9.31 20.41 -8.65
N GLY A 434 9.27 19.09 -8.43
CA GLY A 434 8.30 18.23 -9.10
C GLY A 434 6.86 18.62 -8.79
N ALA A 435 6.54 18.88 -7.52
CA ALA A 435 5.21 19.34 -7.12
C ALA A 435 4.82 20.69 -7.77
N LEU A 436 5.76 21.65 -7.86
CA LEU A 436 5.53 22.92 -8.53
C LEU A 436 5.17 22.72 -10.00
N ARG A 437 5.98 21.94 -10.72
CA ARG A 437 5.75 21.61 -12.13
C ARG A 437 4.37 20.97 -12.32
N GLY A 438 4.02 19.98 -11.49
CA GLY A 438 2.72 19.32 -11.57
C GLY A 438 1.54 20.24 -11.29
N TYR A 439 1.62 21.09 -10.25
CA TYR A 439 0.55 22.05 -9.96
C TYR A 439 0.40 23.13 -11.03
N LEU A 440 1.49 23.59 -11.64
CA LEU A 440 1.42 24.52 -12.77
C LEU A 440 0.80 23.87 -14.02
N GLY A 441 1.18 22.62 -14.33
CA GLY A 441 0.64 21.86 -15.47
C GLY A 441 -0.89 21.70 -15.41
N VAL A 442 -1.43 21.39 -14.24
CA VAL A 442 -2.90 21.27 -14.03
C VAL A 442 -3.60 22.60 -13.77
N GLY A 443 -2.88 23.72 -13.76
CA GLY A 443 -3.44 25.05 -13.50
C GLY A 443 -3.84 25.32 -12.04
N ASN A 444 -3.32 24.58 -11.06
CA ASN A 444 -3.57 24.82 -9.63
C ASN A 444 -2.64 25.92 -9.09
N VAL A 445 -2.99 27.17 -9.41
CA VAL A 445 -2.20 28.37 -9.11
C VAL A 445 -1.94 28.56 -7.61
N GLU A 446 -2.93 28.28 -6.76
CA GLU A 446 -2.79 28.45 -5.31
C GLU A 446 -1.81 27.44 -4.71
N ALA A 447 -1.91 26.16 -5.08
CA ALA A 447 -0.96 25.16 -4.61
C ALA A 447 0.46 25.43 -5.14
N ALA A 448 0.60 25.83 -6.40
CA ALA A 448 1.89 26.25 -6.96
C ALA A 448 2.51 27.43 -6.20
N ARG A 449 1.68 28.41 -5.79
CA ARG A 449 2.12 29.54 -4.96
C ARG A 449 2.63 29.09 -3.60
N GLU A 450 1.93 28.18 -2.92
CA GLU A 450 2.39 27.61 -1.65
C GLU A 450 3.75 26.89 -1.79
N ILE A 451 3.95 26.16 -2.89
CA ILE A 451 5.22 25.48 -3.15
C ILE A 451 6.36 26.48 -3.36
N LEU A 452 6.14 27.54 -4.14
CA LEU A 452 7.14 28.59 -4.35
C LEU A 452 7.53 29.29 -3.04
N ASP A 453 6.57 29.52 -2.14
CA ASP A 453 6.83 30.11 -0.83
C ASP A 453 7.66 29.20 0.07
N GLU A 454 7.39 27.89 0.03
CA GLU A 454 8.17 26.89 0.77
C GLU A 454 9.58 26.72 0.19
N LEU A 455 9.73 26.76 -1.14
CA LEU A 455 11.03 26.75 -1.81
C LEU A 455 11.84 28.01 -1.46
N GLU A 456 11.21 29.19 -1.46
CA GLU A 456 11.85 30.44 -1.04
C GLU A 456 12.33 30.37 0.41
N ARG A 457 11.48 29.90 1.33
CA ARG A 457 11.82 29.76 2.74
C ARG A 457 13.06 28.89 2.92
N ARG A 458 13.12 27.75 2.21
CA ARG A 458 14.26 26.83 2.26
C ARG A 458 15.53 27.41 1.65
N ALA A 459 15.41 28.12 0.52
CA ALA A 459 16.52 28.82 -0.10
C ALA A 459 17.08 29.90 0.85
N PHE A 460 16.20 30.67 1.50
CA PHE A 460 16.61 31.67 2.48
C PHE A 460 17.33 31.05 3.71
N GLU A 461 16.93 29.85 4.11
CA GLU A 461 17.61 29.06 5.15
C GLU A 461 18.92 28.41 4.68
N GLY A 462 19.33 28.63 3.42
CA GLY A 462 20.59 28.16 2.84
C GLY A 462 20.52 26.82 2.12
N SER A 463 19.34 26.25 1.92
CA SER A 463 19.15 24.95 1.25
C SER A 463 18.54 25.12 -0.14
N GLY A 464 19.23 24.64 -1.19
CA GLY A 464 18.68 24.61 -2.56
C GLY A 464 18.60 25.98 -3.25
N VAL A 465 19.50 26.91 -2.89
CA VAL A 465 19.45 28.30 -3.38
C VAL A 465 19.66 28.37 -4.90
N SER A 466 20.67 27.67 -5.41
CA SER A 466 21.00 27.68 -6.84
C SER A 466 19.84 27.14 -7.68
N GLU A 467 19.22 26.06 -7.23
CA GLU A 467 18.08 25.41 -7.85
C GLU A 467 16.84 26.32 -7.83
N PHE A 468 16.61 27.04 -6.74
CA PHE A 468 15.52 28.00 -6.65
C PHE A 468 15.73 29.21 -7.56
N LEU A 469 16.95 29.76 -7.62
CA LEU A 469 17.29 30.84 -8.55
C LEU A 469 17.14 30.42 -10.02
N GLU A 470 17.42 29.15 -10.33
CA GLU A 470 17.19 28.60 -11.68
C GLU A 470 15.69 28.63 -12.04
N ILE A 471 14.81 28.23 -11.12
CA ILE A 471 13.35 28.32 -11.33
C ILE A 471 12.94 29.77 -11.62
N LEU A 472 13.45 30.74 -10.86
CA LEU A 472 13.07 32.15 -11.00
C LEU A 472 13.63 32.82 -12.27
N SER A 473 14.53 32.15 -12.99
CA SER A 473 15.14 32.69 -14.20
C SER A 473 14.22 32.66 -15.43
N GLU A 474 13.23 31.77 -15.44
CA GLU A 474 12.30 31.57 -16.57
C GLU A 474 10.84 31.66 -16.08
N GLN A 475 10.02 32.51 -16.74
CA GLN A 475 8.67 32.82 -16.27
C GLN A 475 7.69 31.64 -16.34
N ASP A 476 7.87 30.75 -17.31
CA ASP A 476 7.09 29.52 -17.47
C ASP A 476 7.22 28.54 -16.28
N ARG A 477 8.29 28.65 -15.48
CA ARG A 477 8.53 27.78 -14.32
C ARG A 477 7.85 28.24 -13.03
N TYR A 478 7.31 29.46 -12.97
CA TYR A 478 6.63 30.00 -11.78
C TYR A 478 5.33 30.75 -12.08
N GLY A 479 5.12 31.20 -13.32
CA GLY A 479 3.87 31.83 -13.75
C GLY A 479 2.77 30.80 -13.99
N PRO A 480 1.49 31.11 -13.71
CA PRO A 480 0.96 32.39 -13.22
C PRO A 480 0.96 32.51 -11.69
N ALA A 481 1.55 31.57 -10.95
CA ALA A 481 1.51 31.58 -9.48
C ALA A 481 2.18 32.81 -8.87
N TRP A 482 3.32 33.21 -9.43
CA TRP A 482 4.03 34.46 -9.15
C TRP A 482 4.16 35.32 -10.41
N ASP A 483 4.28 36.64 -10.22
CA ASP A 483 4.65 37.56 -11.30
C ASP A 483 6.19 37.75 -11.39
N GLN A 484 6.65 38.43 -12.44
CA GLN A 484 8.08 38.68 -12.64
C GLN A 484 8.71 39.54 -11.54
N GLU A 485 7.93 40.38 -10.86
CA GLU A 485 8.44 41.25 -9.79
C GLU A 485 8.63 40.45 -8.51
N ASP A 486 7.68 39.58 -8.17
CA ASP A 486 7.78 38.64 -7.05
C ASP A 486 9.01 37.73 -7.21
N ALA A 487 9.21 37.15 -8.39
CA ALA A 487 10.38 36.34 -8.71
C ALA A 487 11.69 37.13 -8.61
N ALA A 488 11.72 38.37 -9.11
CA ALA A 488 12.91 39.22 -9.02
C ALA A 488 13.26 39.57 -7.56
N PHE A 489 12.27 39.94 -6.74
CA PHE A 489 12.50 40.24 -5.34
C PHE A 489 12.87 39.01 -4.50
N ALA A 490 12.31 37.83 -4.80
CA ALA A 490 12.74 36.58 -4.18
C ALA A 490 14.19 36.24 -4.54
N SER A 491 14.59 36.46 -5.79
CA SER A 491 15.98 36.30 -6.23
C SER A 491 16.93 37.24 -5.49
N VAL A 492 16.55 38.52 -5.34
CA VAL A 492 17.33 39.51 -4.58
C VAL A 492 17.53 39.04 -3.14
N ARG A 493 16.47 38.62 -2.44
CA ARG A 493 16.58 38.14 -1.05
C ARG A 493 17.51 36.92 -0.90
N CYS A 494 17.42 35.98 -1.83
CA CYS A 494 18.30 34.80 -1.82
C CYS A 494 19.76 35.18 -2.05
N LEU A 495 20.04 36.12 -2.98
CA LEU A 495 21.38 36.63 -3.24
C LEU A 495 21.93 37.44 -2.06
N GLU A 496 21.10 38.29 -1.42
CA GLU A 496 21.45 39.00 -0.19
C GLU A 496 21.82 38.03 0.94
N ALA A 497 21.04 36.95 1.14
CA ALA A 497 21.32 35.93 2.15
C ALA A 497 22.63 35.18 1.90
N MET A 498 23.06 35.03 0.64
CA MET A 498 24.36 34.47 0.26
C MET A 498 25.51 35.48 0.31
N GLY A 499 25.24 36.78 0.57
CA GLY A 499 26.24 37.85 0.51
C GLY A 499 26.64 38.27 -0.92
N GLU A 500 25.89 37.84 -1.92
CA GLU A 500 26.13 38.08 -3.36
C GLU A 500 25.50 39.42 -3.81
N PHE A 501 25.81 40.50 -3.09
CA PHE A 501 25.18 41.81 -3.27
C PHE A 501 25.39 42.40 -4.67
N SER A 502 26.52 42.12 -5.34
CA SER A 502 26.76 42.57 -6.72
C SER A 502 25.76 41.98 -7.72
N LYS A 503 25.36 40.71 -7.53
CA LYS A 503 24.34 40.06 -8.37
C LYS A 503 22.94 40.60 -8.04
N ALA A 504 22.65 40.81 -6.75
CA ALA A 504 21.40 41.42 -6.32
C ALA A 504 21.22 42.84 -6.89
N LEU A 505 22.29 43.64 -6.88
CA LEU A 505 22.35 44.97 -7.47
C LEU A 505 21.96 44.97 -8.96
N ALA A 506 22.45 44.00 -9.74
CA ALA A 506 22.13 43.89 -11.16
C ALA A 506 20.62 43.67 -11.40
N ILE A 507 19.94 42.91 -10.54
CA ILE A 507 18.49 42.70 -10.61
C ILE A 507 17.75 43.98 -10.21
N LEU A 508 18.14 44.60 -9.10
CA LEU A 508 17.54 45.86 -8.63
C LEU A 508 17.65 46.98 -9.67
N ARG A 509 18.78 47.11 -10.38
CA ARG A 509 18.94 48.08 -11.48
C ARG A 509 17.88 47.90 -12.58
N ARG A 510 17.60 46.66 -12.96
CA ARG A 510 16.58 46.36 -13.98
C ARG A 510 15.18 46.72 -13.47
N LEU A 511 14.87 46.39 -12.21
CA LEU A 511 13.60 46.77 -11.57
C LEU A 511 13.44 48.29 -11.50
N PHE A 512 14.49 49.02 -11.10
CA PHE A 512 14.47 50.48 -11.08
C PHE A 512 14.10 51.08 -12.43
N HIS A 513 14.79 50.66 -13.51
CA HIS A 513 14.50 51.16 -14.84
C HIS A 513 13.08 50.81 -15.31
N LYS A 514 12.58 49.63 -14.93
CA LYS A 514 11.20 49.19 -15.19
C LYS A 514 10.17 50.06 -14.46
N TYR A 515 10.41 50.40 -13.20
CA TYR A 515 9.51 51.27 -12.43
C TYR A 515 9.51 52.71 -12.95
N ILE A 516 10.68 53.25 -13.28
CA ILE A 516 10.80 54.58 -13.90
C ILE A 516 10.04 54.65 -15.23
N SER A 517 10.16 53.63 -16.10
CA SER A 517 9.46 53.65 -17.40
C SER A 517 7.94 53.55 -17.27
N ARG A 518 7.44 52.98 -16.16
CA ARG A 518 6.02 52.91 -15.82
C ARG A 518 5.51 54.08 -14.99
N SER A 519 6.36 55.06 -14.68
CA SER A 519 6.04 56.18 -13.76
C SER A 519 5.67 55.72 -12.34
N GLU A 520 6.13 54.54 -11.91
CA GLU A 520 5.93 54.02 -10.55
C GLU A 520 7.05 54.54 -9.62
N PHE A 521 7.08 55.86 -9.40
CA PHE A 521 8.20 56.53 -8.72
C PHE A 521 8.40 56.10 -7.27
N LEU A 522 7.35 55.69 -6.55
CA LEU A 522 7.49 55.16 -5.18
C LEU A 522 8.25 53.83 -5.16
N ASN A 523 7.92 52.91 -6.06
CA ASN A 523 8.62 51.62 -6.20
C ASN A 523 10.07 51.82 -6.67
N ALA A 524 10.32 52.79 -7.56
CA ALA A 524 11.67 53.15 -7.98
C ALA A 524 12.51 53.70 -6.82
N LEU A 525 11.91 54.50 -5.93
CA LEU A 525 12.60 55.04 -4.75
C LEU A 525 12.96 53.94 -3.75
N ASP A 526 12.06 52.98 -3.50
CA ASP A 526 12.34 51.85 -2.59
C ASP A 526 13.52 51.01 -3.09
N VAL A 527 13.60 50.78 -4.41
CA VAL A 527 14.73 50.09 -5.03
C VAL A 527 16.04 50.89 -4.86
N LEU A 528 16.01 52.21 -4.99
CA LEU A 528 17.18 53.07 -4.76
C LEU A 528 17.66 53.03 -3.32
N GLU A 529 16.74 53.14 -2.35
CA GLU A 529 17.06 53.02 -0.91
C GLU A 529 17.73 51.66 -0.61
N GLN A 530 17.26 50.58 -1.26
CA GLN A 530 17.86 49.26 -1.10
C GLN A 530 19.26 49.18 -1.74
N ILE A 531 19.47 49.77 -2.91
CA ILE A 531 20.78 49.85 -3.57
C ILE A 531 21.77 50.64 -2.71
N GLU A 532 21.36 51.79 -2.17
CA GLU A 532 22.17 52.62 -1.28
C GLU A 532 22.64 51.84 -0.04
N ALA A 533 21.75 51.04 0.53
CA ALA A 533 22.03 50.23 1.72
C ALA A 533 23.12 49.16 1.49
N TYR A 534 23.41 48.77 0.24
CA TYR A 534 24.50 47.83 -0.05
C TYR A 534 25.88 48.48 0.07
N GLY A 535 25.99 49.81 -0.05
CA GLY A 535 27.28 50.52 -0.03
C GLY A 535 28.25 50.10 -1.15
N LEU A 536 27.74 49.56 -2.25
CA LEU A 536 28.52 49.07 -3.39
C LEU A 536 28.32 49.98 -4.60
N GLY A 537 29.42 50.37 -5.25
CA GLY A 537 29.39 51.13 -6.51
C GLY A 537 28.76 52.52 -6.38
N GLU A 538 29.41 53.44 -5.65
CA GLU A 538 28.93 54.82 -5.45
C GLU A 538 28.54 55.49 -6.78
N ASP A 539 29.32 55.28 -7.84
CA ASP A 539 29.06 55.84 -9.17
C ASP A 539 27.73 55.35 -9.77
N ASP A 540 27.43 54.05 -9.66
CA ASP A 540 26.19 53.46 -10.19
C ASP A 540 24.95 53.98 -9.43
N TYR A 541 25.04 54.13 -8.10
CA TYR A 541 23.95 54.70 -7.31
C TYR A 541 23.72 56.17 -7.65
N VAL A 542 24.79 56.96 -7.78
CA VAL A 542 24.71 58.39 -8.12
C VAL A 542 23.99 58.59 -9.46
N ASP A 543 24.32 57.79 -10.48
CA ASP A 543 23.67 57.88 -11.80
C ASP A 543 22.18 57.55 -11.74
N LEU A 544 21.79 56.48 -11.05
CA LEU A 544 20.38 56.10 -10.90
C LEU A 544 19.61 57.16 -10.10
N LYS A 545 20.21 57.72 -9.05
CA LYS A 545 19.65 58.79 -8.24
C LYS A 545 19.45 60.07 -9.04
N GLN A 546 20.44 60.50 -9.83
CA GLN A 546 20.31 61.66 -10.72
C GLN A 546 19.17 61.46 -11.72
N ARG A 547 19.05 60.24 -12.28
CA ARG A 547 17.96 59.91 -13.20
C ARG A 547 16.59 59.92 -12.54
N TYR A 548 16.49 59.41 -11.30
CA TYR A 548 15.27 59.53 -10.51
C TYR A 548 14.90 61.00 -10.26
N GLU A 549 15.85 61.81 -9.80
CA GLU A 549 15.64 63.24 -9.52
C GLU A 549 15.24 64.05 -10.76
N ALA A 550 15.75 63.69 -11.94
CA ALA A 550 15.40 64.35 -13.20
C ALA A 550 14.01 63.99 -13.74
N LEU A 551 13.53 62.78 -13.43
CA LEU A 551 12.27 62.24 -13.97
C LEU A 551 11.14 62.22 -12.97
N LYS A 552 11.43 62.29 -11.66
CA LYS A 552 10.39 62.39 -10.63
C LYS A 552 9.54 63.61 -10.95
N PRO A 553 8.22 63.54 -10.74
CA PRO A 553 7.37 64.70 -10.91
C PRO A 553 7.96 65.85 -10.10
N VAL A 554 8.30 66.96 -10.77
CA VAL A 554 8.67 68.19 -10.07
C VAL A 554 7.45 68.57 -9.25
N GLU A 555 7.64 68.73 -7.94
CA GLU A 555 6.63 69.13 -6.95
C GLU A 555 6.07 70.55 -7.20
N ASP A 556 5.84 70.98 -8.44
CA ASP A 556 5.18 72.25 -8.75
C ASP A 556 3.65 72.21 -8.47
N SER A 557 3.13 71.10 -7.92
CA SER A 557 1.75 70.95 -7.44
C SER A 557 1.60 70.42 -6.01
N LEU A 558 2.68 70.06 -5.30
CA LEU A 558 2.61 69.68 -3.87
C LEU A 558 2.69 70.89 -2.90
N GLY A 559 2.84 72.09 -3.46
CA GLY A 559 2.93 73.35 -2.71
C GLY A 559 1.61 73.95 -2.19
N ARG A 560 0.45 73.29 -2.32
CA ARG A 560 -0.82 73.81 -1.77
C ARG A 560 -1.73 72.71 -1.21
N GLY A 561 -1.27 72.05 -0.15
CA GLY A 561 -2.06 71.02 0.53
C GLY A 561 -1.66 70.74 1.98
N LEU A 562 -1.09 71.69 2.72
CA LEU A 562 -0.87 71.59 4.18
C LEU A 562 -2.19 71.58 4.99
N GLY A 563 -3.28 71.01 4.46
CA GLY A 563 -4.63 71.14 5.02
C GLY A 563 -5.42 69.83 5.20
N ALA A 564 -5.19 68.81 4.37
CA ALA A 564 -6.01 67.60 4.39
C ALA A 564 -5.42 66.54 5.33
N PRO A 565 -6.19 66.05 6.33
CA PRO A 565 -5.75 64.94 7.16
C PRO A 565 -5.61 63.67 6.33
N VAL A 566 -4.49 62.96 6.54
CA VAL A 566 -4.12 61.72 5.85
C VAL A 566 -3.96 60.61 6.87
N LYS A 567 -4.63 59.48 6.67
CA LYS A 567 -4.44 58.26 7.46
C LYS A 567 -3.51 57.30 6.73
N VAL A 568 -2.40 56.93 7.36
CA VAL A 568 -1.42 56.01 6.77
C VAL A 568 -1.38 54.71 7.56
N LEU A 569 -1.71 53.59 6.91
CA LEU A 569 -1.62 52.26 7.53
C LEU A 569 -0.19 51.72 7.43
N VAL A 570 0.46 51.49 8.56
CA VAL A 570 1.78 50.88 8.66
C VAL A 570 1.62 49.40 9.02
N VAL A 571 1.88 48.53 8.05
CA VAL A 571 1.76 47.08 8.21
C VAL A 571 3.14 46.50 8.49
N GLY A 572 3.23 45.78 9.61
CA GLY A 572 4.39 44.98 9.99
C GLY A 572 5.03 45.38 11.32
N GLY A 573 6.15 44.72 11.61
CA GLY A 573 6.94 44.94 12.81
C GLY A 573 6.81 43.81 13.83
N ASN A 574 7.87 43.66 14.62
CA ASN A 574 7.97 42.81 15.79
C ASN A 574 7.69 43.61 17.07
N GLU A 575 7.83 42.96 18.21
CA GLU A 575 7.58 43.54 19.54
C GLU A 575 8.41 44.81 19.82
N THR A 576 9.63 44.92 19.26
CA THR A 576 10.48 46.12 19.40
C THR A 576 9.91 47.30 18.62
N GLN A 577 9.34 47.06 17.44
CA GLN A 577 8.71 48.11 16.64
C GLN A 577 7.34 48.52 17.21
N GLU A 578 6.60 47.58 17.80
CA GLU A 578 5.37 47.88 18.54
C GLU A 578 5.63 48.83 19.71
N ARG A 579 6.67 48.56 20.51
CA ARG A 579 7.10 49.47 21.59
C ARG A 579 7.56 50.84 21.09
N SER A 580 8.01 50.92 19.84
CA SER A 580 8.50 52.14 19.20
C SER A 580 7.41 52.95 18.48
N ALA A 581 6.22 52.37 18.26
CA ALA A 581 5.14 52.99 17.49
C ALA A 581 4.70 54.36 18.07
N GLY A 582 4.65 54.47 19.40
CA GLY A 582 4.36 55.75 20.08
C GLY A 582 5.40 56.84 19.80
N GLN A 583 6.68 56.48 19.71
CA GLN A 583 7.76 57.43 19.39
C GLN A 583 7.73 57.85 17.92
N VAL A 584 7.41 56.93 17.01
CA VAL A 584 7.21 57.22 15.57
C VAL A 584 6.02 58.16 15.40
N THR A 585 4.91 57.88 16.09
CA THR A 585 3.71 58.74 16.08
C THR A 585 4.02 60.15 16.59
N ALA A 586 4.76 60.28 17.69
CA ALA A 586 5.17 61.59 18.22
C ALA A 586 6.08 62.36 17.25
N LYS A 587 7.03 61.69 16.61
CA LYS A 587 7.92 62.30 15.59
C LYS A 587 7.16 62.73 14.34
N LEU A 588 6.14 61.96 13.94
CA LEU A 588 5.26 62.32 12.83
C LEU A 588 4.40 63.54 13.18
N ALA A 589 3.81 63.58 14.38
CA ALA A 589 3.01 64.71 14.82
C ALA A 589 3.82 66.02 14.92
N ASP A 590 5.11 65.95 15.25
CA ASP A 590 6.03 67.10 15.28
C ASP A 590 6.35 67.63 13.87
N ARG A 591 6.48 66.73 12.88
CA ARG A 591 6.83 67.09 11.50
C ARG A 591 5.65 67.43 10.61
N ASP A 592 4.54 66.72 10.78
CA ASP A 592 3.29 66.92 10.05
C ASP A 592 2.09 66.48 10.91
N PRO A 593 1.44 67.42 11.62
CA PRO A 593 0.31 67.13 12.51
C PRO A 593 -0.92 66.54 11.81
N GLN A 594 -0.98 66.60 10.47
CA GLN A 594 -2.11 66.12 9.69
C GLN A 594 -1.93 64.67 9.21
N VAL A 595 -0.77 64.06 9.44
CA VAL A 595 -0.53 62.65 9.13
C VAL A 595 -0.76 61.80 10.37
N THR A 596 -1.73 60.88 10.30
CA THR A 596 -2.04 59.95 11.39
C THR A 596 -1.62 58.54 10.99
N PRO A 597 -0.57 57.96 11.61
CA PRO A 597 -0.21 56.57 11.38
C PRO A 597 -1.17 55.64 12.15
N ASP A 598 -1.57 54.55 11.51
CA ASP A 598 -2.27 53.43 12.13
C ASP A 598 -1.40 52.17 11.97
N PHE A 599 -1.13 51.43 13.03
CA PHE A 599 -0.18 50.32 13.01
C PHE A 599 -0.88 48.97 13.12
N VAL A 600 -0.46 48.03 12.27
CA VAL A 600 -0.80 46.60 12.38
C VAL A 600 0.48 45.81 12.56
N HIS A 601 0.77 45.43 13.81
CA HIS A 601 1.96 44.66 14.15
C HIS A 601 1.71 43.16 13.99
N THR A 602 2.35 42.59 12.97
CA THR A 602 2.11 41.19 12.58
C THR A 602 3.02 40.21 13.33
N GLY A 603 4.00 40.73 14.08
CA GLY A 603 4.98 39.93 14.83
C GLY A 603 5.92 39.10 13.94
N TRP A 604 5.88 39.32 12.61
CA TRP A 604 6.57 38.52 11.60
C TRP A 604 6.28 37.01 11.67
N GLY A 605 5.18 36.62 12.33
CA GLY A 605 4.81 35.23 12.57
C GLY A 605 4.29 34.52 11.31
N SER A 606 4.32 33.19 11.32
CA SER A 606 3.83 32.34 10.22
C SER A 606 2.31 32.37 10.04
N ASN A 607 1.58 32.84 11.06
CA ASN A 607 0.13 32.89 11.06
C ASN A 607 -0.36 34.27 10.60
N TRP A 608 -0.05 34.62 9.34
CA TRP A 608 -0.38 35.93 8.78
C TRP A 608 -1.85 36.04 8.34
N ASN A 609 -2.51 34.92 8.02
CA ASN A 609 -3.92 34.85 7.63
C ASN A 609 -4.86 35.53 8.63
N LYS A 610 -4.56 35.44 9.93
CA LYS A 610 -5.37 36.07 10.98
C LYS A 610 -5.41 37.61 10.89
N PHE A 611 -4.41 38.22 10.26
CA PHE A 611 -4.32 39.67 10.09
C PHE A 611 -4.87 40.13 8.74
N LEU A 612 -5.08 39.23 7.78
CA LEU A 612 -5.45 39.62 6.41
C LEU A 612 -6.80 40.35 6.38
N GLY A 613 -7.84 39.77 7.00
CA GLY A 613 -9.17 40.42 7.05
C GLY A 613 -9.16 41.74 7.84
N GLU A 614 -8.30 41.87 8.85
CA GLU A 614 -8.10 43.14 9.56
C GLU A 614 -7.43 44.19 8.67
N ILE A 615 -6.39 43.78 7.93
CA ILE A 615 -5.66 44.69 7.03
C ILE A 615 -6.55 45.10 5.86
N GLU A 616 -7.29 44.19 5.23
CA GLU A 616 -8.26 44.51 4.17
C GLU A 616 -9.27 45.57 4.64
N ALA A 617 -9.88 45.36 5.81
CA ALA A 617 -10.83 46.31 6.38
C ALA A 617 -10.21 47.68 6.68
N ARG A 618 -8.93 47.73 7.09
CA ARG A 618 -8.21 48.97 7.38
C ARG A 618 -7.70 49.67 6.11
N VAL A 619 -7.27 48.93 5.09
CA VAL A 619 -6.81 49.50 3.81
C VAL A 619 -7.95 50.28 3.14
N ALA A 620 -9.18 49.75 3.19
CA ALA A 620 -10.36 50.44 2.67
C ALA A 620 -10.69 51.78 3.37
N ASN A 621 -10.10 52.05 4.55
CA ASN A 621 -10.35 53.23 5.36
C ASN A 621 -9.11 54.12 5.56
N CYS A 622 -8.03 53.83 4.83
CA CYS A 622 -6.79 54.60 4.88
C CYS A 622 -6.51 55.25 3.52
N ASP A 623 -5.63 56.24 3.53
CA ASP A 623 -5.27 57.03 2.35
C ASP A 623 -3.96 56.58 1.72
N ALA A 624 -3.14 55.86 2.48
CA ALA A 624 -1.89 55.28 2.03
C ALA A 624 -1.46 54.12 2.91
N VAL A 625 -0.58 53.26 2.38
CA VAL A 625 -0.04 52.10 3.10
C VAL A 625 1.49 52.09 3.10
N VAL A 626 2.09 51.76 4.23
CA VAL A 626 3.53 51.47 4.36
C VAL A 626 3.70 50.00 4.75
N VAL A 627 4.44 49.25 3.94
CA VAL A 627 4.76 47.84 4.19
C VAL A 627 6.19 47.73 4.73
N MET A 628 6.38 47.19 5.94
CA MET A 628 7.73 47.01 6.48
C MET A 628 8.54 45.95 5.71
N ARG A 629 9.85 46.19 5.53
CA ARG A 629 10.79 45.30 4.78
C ARG A 629 10.70 43.81 5.14
N PHE A 630 10.52 43.49 6.42
CA PHE A 630 10.52 42.10 6.91
C PHE A 630 9.14 41.42 6.90
N ILE A 631 8.13 42.03 6.26
CA ILE A 631 6.87 41.32 6.02
C ILE A 631 7.13 40.16 5.06
N ARG A 632 6.72 38.96 5.49
CA ARG A 632 6.78 37.73 4.67
C ARG A 632 6.04 37.93 3.35
N THR A 633 6.55 37.29 2.30
CA THR A 633 6.08 37.43 0.92
C THR A 633 4.58 37.26 0.76
N GLN A 634 3.96 36.26 1.40
CA GLN A 634 2.51 36.04 1.29
C GLN A 634 1.67 37.23 1.76
N LEU A 635 1.95 37.75 2.96
CA LEU A 635 1.22 38.90 3.49
C LEU A 635 1.55 40.17 2.71
N GLY A 636 2.83 40.39 2.41
CA GLY A 636 3.25 41.57 1.65
C GLY A 636 2.62 41.62 0.25
N ARG A 637 2.56 40.48 -0.44
CA ARG A 637 1.90 40.37 -1.75
C ARG A 637 0.41 40.67 -1.67
N HIS A 638 -0.30 40.08 -0.70
CA HIS A 638 -1.73 40.36 -0.52
C HIS A 638 -1.98 41.84 -0.23
N VAL A 639 -1.20 42.44 0.68
CA VAL A 639 -1.35 43.87 0.99
C VAL A 639 -1.12 44.73 -0.24
N ARG A 640 -0.09 44.44 -1.05
CA ARG A 640 0.17 45.15 -2.31
C ARG A 640 -0.96 44.95 -3.33
N ALA A 641 -1.52 43.75 -3.42
CA ALA A 641 -2.64 43.45 -4.31
C ALA A 641 -3.89 44.25 -3.90
N ILE A 642 -4.26 44.24 -2.61
CA ILE A 642 -5.38 45.03 -2.07
C ILE A 642 -5.18 46.52 -2.33
N CYS A 643 -3.96 47.04 -2.15
CA CYS A 643 -3.67 48.45 -2.44
C CYS A 643 -3.82 48.78 -3.93
N ARG A 644 -3.36 47.90 -4.83
CA ARG A 644 -3.51 48.06 -6.29
C ARG A 644 -4.99 48.01 -6.71
N GLU A 645 -5.76 47.09 -6.16
CA GLU A 645 -7.21 46.97 -6.44
C GLU A 645 -8.00 48.18 -5.92
N GLY A 646 -7.61 48.71 -4.76
CA GLY A 646 -8.23 49.87 -4.14
C GLY A 646 -7.70 51.24 -4.61
N ASP A 647 -6.75 51.27 -5.55
CA ASP A 647 -6.02 52.48 -5.98
C ASP A 647 -5.42 53.28 -4.80
N VAL A 648 -4.98 52.56 -3.76
CA VAL A 648 -4.36 53.16 -2.56
C VAL A 648 -2.84 53.20 -2.76
N PRO A 649 -2.20 54.39 -2.69
CA PRO A 649 -0.77 54.49 -2.83
C PRO A 649 -0.06 53.76 -1.67
N TRP A 650 0.94 52.96 -2.00
CA TRP A 650 1.71 52.23 -1.01
C TRP A 650 3.21 52.35 -1.28
N ARG A 651 4.01 52.19 -0.22
CA ARG A 651 5.47 52.03 -0.34
C ARG A 651 6.02 51.04 0.68
N THR A 652 7.21 50.57 0.42
CA THR A 652 8.00 49.76 1.35
C THR A 652 8.81 50.67 2.28
N CYS A 653 9.11 50.20 3.49
CA CYS A 653 10.03 50.89 4.39
C CYS A 653 11.40 50.23 4.29
N GLY A 654 12.37 50.88 3.63
CA GLY A 654 13.69 50.32 3.31
C GLY A 654 14.62 50.07 4.51
N SER A 655 14.37 50.76 5.64
CA SER A 655 15.17 50.62 6.87
C SER A 655 14.31 50.23 8.09
N GLY A 656 14.82 49.33 8.93
CA GLY A 656 14.10 48.81 10.10
C GLY A 656 14.04 49.75 11.31
N GLY A 657 14.62 50.96 11.19
CA GLY A 657 14.71 51.95 12.26
C GLY A 657 13.57 52.96 12.26
N GLN A 658 13.35 53.61 13.41
CA GLN A 658 12.29 54.61 13.60
C GLN A 658 12.35 55.75 12.58
N GLY A 659 13.55 56.21 12.20
CA GLY A 659 13.73 57.29 11.23
C GLY A 659 13.22 56.93 9.84
N GLY A 660 13.49 55.69 9.39
CA GLY A 660 12.98 55.19 8.12
C GLY A 660 11.47 55.02 8.08
N GLN A 661 10.85 54.62 9.20
CA GLN A 661 9.40 54.53 9.30
C GLN A 661 8.75 55.91 9.18
N VAL A 662 9.32 56.93 9.83
CA VAL A 662 8.82 58.31 9.75
C VAL A 662 8.91 58.83 8.32
N GLU A 663 10.06 58.70 7.65
CA GLU A 663 10.22 59.14 6.26
C GLU A 663 9.28 58.39 5.32
N ALA A 664 9.14 57.08 5.49
CA ALA A 664 8.22 56.29 4.67
C ALA A 664 6.77 56.76 4.78
N VAL A 665 6.31 57.02 6.00
CA VAL A 665 4.96 57.54 6.23
C VAL A 665 4.78 58.92 5.61
N LEU A 666 5.75 59.83 5.76
CA LEU A 666 5.65 61.19 5.22
C LEU A 666 5.64 61.21 3.68
N THR A 667 6.50 60.42 3.03
CA THR A 667 6.56 60.38 1.56
C THR A 667 5.26 59.84 0.96
N VAL A 668 4.72 58.73 1.49
CA VAL A 668 3.49 58.16 0.93
C VAL A 668 2.27 59.04 1.23
N ALA A 669 2.26 59.72 2.38
CA ALA A 669 1.23 60.70 2.70
C ALA A 669 1.22 61.89 1.73
N GLY A 670 2.40 62.36 1.30
CA GLY A 670 2.53 63.38 0.27
C GLY A 670 1.88 62.95 -1.05
N VAL A 671 2.13 61.71 -1.49
CA VAL A 671 1.51 61.15 -2.70
C VAL A 671 -0.01 61.04 -2.55
N ALA A 672 -0.50 60.52 -1.43
CA ALA A 672 -1.94 60.41 -1.17
C ALA A 672 -2.67 61.76 -1.20
N ARG A 673 -2.01 62.84 -0.73
CA ARG A 673 -2.55 64.20 -0.85
C ARG A 673 -2.60 64.70 -2.29
N GLY A 674 -1.67 64.29 -3.13
CA GLY A 674 -1.66 64.65 -4.55
C GLY A 674 -2.67 63.88 -5.40
N MET A 675 -3.18 62.74 -4.91
CA MET A 675 -4.21 61.94 -5.56
C MET A 675 -5.65 62.39 -5.23
N ARG A 676 -5.83 63.15 -4.14
CA ARG A 676 -7.09 63.78 -3.74
C ARG A 676 -7.22 65.16 -4.36
#